data_AF-A0A5J9WU88-F1
#
_entry.id   AF-A0A5J9WU88-F1
#
_cell.length_a   1.000
_cell.length_b   1.000
_cell.length_c   1.000
_cell.angle_alpha   90.00
_cell.angle_beta   90.00
_cell.angle_gamma   90.00
#
_symmetry.space_group_name_H-M   'P 1'
#
loop_
_entity.id
_entity.type
_entity.pdbx_description
1 polymer ?
#
loop_
_entity_poly.entity_id
_entity_poly.type
_entity_poly.pdbx_seq_one_letter_code
_entity_poly.pdbx_strand_id
1 'polypeptide(L)'
;SVRTRQQPGPGAAMGKSGEKDPWEYSLRKYLLLLATLVATVTYAAGFNPPGGVWQDTDNKSGHLAGDPIIRYTNYPRYLAFFYCNATAFALSLVVIVLILILSMMHDRAKENGSSSSPSSPSSSSSSAPLHTLRVVMVLDLLSLMTAYAAGAWRDTLTTVCSLVLLAGAVLYVAVNLLLASCDKKAKNDTDLDRVRKVLMLLATFAVSVTYAAGLSAPGGFWDDGGIAAGHQPGRAVLKGGRHDGRLKAFFVCNTMAFVASLLIVVLLLDKKLQGRSYELYGFIVVALLGLVGAYSAGSCREIGTTMCVIALFGGVIILCILIQVAIVNTSTWELVERKYKSFSERVTKSKLFCWLNSGSSTTILISLHFLSDDNPRKEATEKARSLVLLLATLAAAITYQAGLVPPGGLWQEDGHGYMAGDPILLTRNPRRYKAFYYCNSVAFVASLVAIIMVRQKTLHQHNALEAAMILDLFGLIGAYAAGSCRDVNTSIYAMALAGAVLVYVVIHVVFFTLDHHDVDSAIKGVDDGLSKKGKDDDRSKKRMVDDALKKIKKLQDELDIVEKRRKRLLLFAIVAATITYQAGLTPPSGFRLQDDESGHQAGDPVLLYNSSRRYKAFFYCNSVSFMLSIALIILLVNKHLYRPAIRSNGLSVCTAVGMCGLVGAYAAGSTQHFKTSIYIFVLAGVVMLVVAVLVLVFLCIHRKKKEGSTQDGGAEESSAPEKTEDKEKKELHAKRKYLMLLGILVASVTYQAGLAPPGGVWQSDGVGHAAGNPVMHDNRLPRYLAFFYSNSISFVASIVVIILLLPESPDKWWLGVEVMNATIMLDLLGLLVAYAAGSSRSWKTAGYVSALVIAVLGYIVIHVVLSCVTRFCQKEDGDLSAPESKEDGDLSAAESKEDGHV
;
A
#
# COMPACT_ATOMS: atom_id res chain seq x y z
N SER A 1 45.35 -5.29 69.26
CA SER A 1 46.04 -5.59 67.99
C SER A 1 45.35 -6.73 67.29
N VAL A 2 44.87 -6.68 66.04
CA VAL A 2 44.86 -5.65 65.00
C VAL A 2 43.62 -5.93 64.13
N ARG A 3 42.99 -4.84 63.69
CA ARG A 3 41.85 -4.75 62.79
C ARG A 3 42.37 -4.47 61.38
N THR A 4 41.93 -5.21 60.36
CA THR A 4 42.06 -4.81 58.94
C THR A 4 40.95 -5.51 58.13
N ARG A 5 39.83 -4.81 57.89
CA ARG A 5 39.48 -3.97 56.71
C ARG A 5 39.02 -4.79 55.48
N GLN A 6 37.69 -4.90 55.37
CA GLN A 6 36.95 -5.27 54.15
C GLN A 6 37.09 -4.19 53.07
N GLN A 7 37.29 -4.62 51.82
CA GLN A 7 36.94 -3.86 50.62
C GLN A 7 35.58 -4.35 50.10
N PRO A 8 34.64 -3.47 49.72
CA PRO A 8 33.39 -3.86 49.07
C PRO A 8 33.59 -4.05 47.56
N GLY A 9 33.13 -5.20 47.03
CA GLY A 9 33.06 -5.45 45.59
C GLY A 9 32.00 -4.58 44.90
N PRO A 10 32.12 -4.35 43.58
CA PRO A 10 31.30 -3.39 42.85
C PRO A 10 29.85 -3.88 42.75
N GLY A 11 28.93 -3.01 43.16
CA GLY A 11 27.49 -3.23 43.04
C GLY A 11 27.10 -3.53 41.60
N ALA A 12 26.44 -4.67 41.41
CA ALA A 12 25.71 -4.97 40.20
C ALA A 12 24.58 -3.93 40.05
N ALA A 13 24.80 -2.94 39.19
CA ALA A 13 23.73 -2.12 38.66
C ALA A 13 22.79 -3.05 37.88
N MET A 14 21.74 -3.51 38.56
CA MET A 14 20.61 -4.22 37.98
C MET A 14 19.93 -3.25 37.01
N GLY A 15 20.41 -3.22 35.77
CA GLY A 15 19.80 -2.47 34.69
C GLY A 15 18.37 -2.97 34.55
N LYS A 16 17.39 -2.11 34.85
CA LYS A 16 15.98 -2.34 34.58
C LYS A 16 15.86 -2.69 33.09
N SER A 17 15.68 -3.97 32.78
CA SER A 17 15.36 -4.42 31.43
C SER A 17 13.95 -3.96 31.13
N GLY A 18 13.83 -2.81 30.46
CA GLY A 18 12.56 -2.31 29.96
C GLY A 18 11.90 -3.41 29.11
N GLU A 19 10.77 -3.91 29.58
CA GLU A 19 9.95 -4.87 28.86
C GLU A 19 9.44 -4.20 27.59
N LYS A 20 10.00 -4.58 26.44
CA LYS A 20 9.59 -4.04 25.12
C LYS A 20 8.24 -4.63 24.72
N ASP A 21 7.42 -3.78 24.10
CA ASP A 21 6.07 -4.10 23.64
C ASP A 21 6.01 -5.37 22.75
N PRO A 22 4.87 -6.08 22.75
CA PRO A 22 4.61 -7.18 21.81
C PRO A 22 4.90 -6.82 20.34
N TRP A 23 5.33 -7.82 19.55
CA TRP A 23 5.80 -7.59 18.17
C TRP A 23 4.67 -7.11 17.25
N GLU A 24 3.42 -7.44 17.55
CA GLU A 24 2.21 -7.01 16.85
C GLU A 24 2.16 -5.48 16.76
N TYR A 25 2.54 -4.80 17.85
CA TYR A 25 2.60 -3.35 17.88
C TYR A 25 3.75 -2.78 17.04
N SER A 26 4.91 -3.45 17.03
CA SER A 26 6.08 -3.06 16.22
C SER A 26 5.84 -3.26 14.72
N LEU A 27 5.12 -4.32 14.34
CA LEU A 27 4.88 -4.74 12.96
C LEU A 27 3.50 -4.35 12.41
N ARG A 28 2.62 -3.72 13.20
CA ARG A 28 1.24 -3.35 12.82
C ARG A 28 1.06 -2.76 11.42
N LYS A 29 1.99 -1.91 10.98
CA LYS A 29 1.93 -1.25 9.66
C LYS A 29 2.03 -2.26 8.51
N TYR A 30 2.81 -3.32 8.69
CA TYR A 30 3.05 -4.35 7.70
C TYR A 30 2.02 -5.45 7.77
N LEU A 31 1.52 -5.78 8.97
CA LEU A 31 0.35 -6.65 9.13
C LEU A 31 -0.87 -6.06 8.46
N LEU A 32 -1.08 -4.75 8.61
CA LEU A 32 -2.14 -4.05 7.91
C LEU A 32 -1.97 -4.14 6.39
N LEU A 33 -0.74 -3.95 5.90
CA LEU A 33 -0.42 -4.06 4.47
C LEU A 33 -0.66 -5.49 3.95
N LEU A 34 -0.32 -6.51 4.73
CA LEU A 34 -0.63 -7.92 4.42
C LEU A 34 -2.13 -8.15 4.31
N ALA A 35 -2.90 -7.81 5.35
CA ALA A 35 -4.35 -7.99 5.34
C ALA A 35 -5.04 -7.20 4.22
N THR A 36 -4.58 -5.98 3.96
CA THR A 36 -5.01 -5.12 2.84
C THR A 36 -4.82 -5.81 1.48
N LEU A 37 -3.67 -6.44 1.30
CA LEU A 37 -3.31 -7.08 0.06
C LEU A 37 -4.02 -8.43 -0.12
N VAL A 38 -4.21 -9.19 0.97
CA VAL A 38 -5.04 -10.41 0.97
C VAL A 38 -6.49 -10.07 0.64
N ALA A 39 -7.07 -9.03 1.25
CA ALA A 39 -8.41 -8.54 0.91
C ALA A 39 -8.52 -8.14 -0.57
N THR A 40 -7.50 -7.49 -1.14
CA THR A 40 -7.46 -7.11 -2.57
C THR A 40 -7.57 -8.32 -3.49
N VAL A 41 -6.70 -9.32 -3.29
CA VAL A 41 -6.61 -10.45 -4.21
C VAL A 41 -7.81 -11.41 -4.07
N THR A 42 -8.35 -11.56 -2.86
CA THR A 42 -9.54 -12.39 -2.60
C THR A 42 -10.83 -11.74 -3.08
N TYR A 43 -10.93 -10.40 -3.03
CA TYR A 43 -12.04 -9.66 -3.64
C TYR A 43 -12.06 -9.87 -5.16
N ALA A 44 -10.93 -9.66 -5.83
CA ALA A 44 -10.82 -9.88 -7.28
C ALA A 44 -11.11 -11.34 -7.69
N ALA A 45 -10.55 -12.31 -6.95
CA ALA A 45 -10.76 -13.73 -7.19
C ALA A 45 -12.21 -14.19 -6.94
N GLY A 46 -12.97 -13.49 -6.10
CA GLY A 46 -14.39 -13.76 -5.86
C GLY A 46 -15.28 -13.49 -7.09
N PHE A 47 -14.84 -12.61 -7.99
CA PHE A 47 -15.59 -12.23 -9.19
C PHE A 47 -15.15 -13.00 -10.44
N ASN A 48 -13.90 -13.43 -10.46
CA ASN A 48 -13.28 -14.20 -11.54
C ASN A 48 -12.78 -15.54 -10.98
N PRO A 49 -13.68 -16.53 -10.84
CA PRO A 49 -13.33 -17.82 -10.25
C PRO A 49 -12.30 -18.57 -11.11
N PRO A 50 -11.49 -19.44 -10.49
CA PRO A 50 -10.52 -20.27 -11.21
C PRO A 50 -11.25 -21.17 -12.20
N GLY A 51 -10.69 -21.31 -13.40
CA GLY A 51 -11.34 -22.03 -14.49
C GLY A 51 -12.28 -21.17 -15.34
N GLY A 52 -12.47 -19.89 -15.01
CA GLY A 52 -13.33 -19.01 -15.80
C GLY A 52 -14.83 -19.27 -15.57
N VAL A 53 -15.63 -18.68 -16.45
CA VAL A 53 -17.09 -18.66 -16.39
C VAL A 53 -17.66 -19.02 -17.76
N TRP A 54 -18.84 -19.62 -17.78
CA TRP A 54 -19.54 -19.95 -19.02
C TRP A 54 -19.89 -18.71 -19.82
N GLN A 55 -19.69 -18.75 -21.14
CA GLN A 55 -20.09 -17.72 -22.10
C GLN A 55 -21.42 -18.03 -22.79
N ASP A 56 -22.11 -19.10 -22.38
CA ASP A 56 -23.38 -19.54 -22.94
C ASP A 56 -24.35 -19.98 -21.84
N THR A 57 -25.63 -20.06 -22.22
CA THR A 57 -26.70 -20.52 -21.34
C THR A 57 -27.30 -21.78 -21.91
N ASP A 58 -27.19 -22.88 -21.17
CA ASP A 58 -27.77 -24.16 -21.54
C ASP A 58 -28.74 -24.66 -20.45
N ASN A 59 -30.02 -24.69 -20.80
CA ASN A 59 -31.10 -25.14 -19.92
C ASN A 59 -31.06 -26.65 -19.66
N LYS A 60 -30.39 -27.46 -20.52
CA LYS A 60 -30.30 -28.91 -20.35
C LYS A 60 -29.23 -29.31 -19.35
N SER A 61 -28.06 -28.67 -19.42
CA SER A 61 -26.96 -28.83 -18.45
C SER A 61 -27.20 -28.05 -17.15
N GLY A 62 -28.12 -27.07 -17.17
CA GLY A 62 -28.55 -26.29 -16.02
C GLY A 62 -27.58 -25.15 -15.65
N HIS A 63 -26.66 -24.76 -16.55
CA HIS A 63 -25.78 -23.60 -16.34
C HIS A 63 -26.27 -22.35 -17.07
N LEU A 64 -26.05 -21.20 -16.42
CA LEU A 64 -26.29 -19.87 -17.00
C LEU A 64 -24.94 -19.22 -17.33
N ALA A 65 -24.91 -18.38 -18.35
CA ALA A 65 -23.70 -17.62 -18.66
C ALA A 65 -23.29 -16.76 -17.45
N GLY A 66 -21.98 -16.68 -17.22
CA GLY A 66 -21.37 -16.05 -16.06
C GLY A 66 -21.36 -16.94 -14.80
N ASP A 67 -21.90 -18.15 -14.82
CA ASP A 67 -21.68 -19.10 -13.73
C ASP A 67 -20.25 -19.70 -13.80
N PRO A 68 -19.60 -19.96 -12.65
CA PRO A 68 -18.27 -20.56 -12.59
C PRO A 68 -18.24 -21.95 -13.23
N ILE A 69 -17.32 -22.20 -14.17
CA ILE A 69 -17.23 -23.51 -14.85
C ILE A 69 -16.84 -24.61 -13.85
N ILE A 70 -15.91 -24.30 -12.95
CA ILE A 70 -15.44 -25.20 -11.89
C ILE A 70 -16.56 -25.76 -11.01
N ARG A 71 -17.69 -25.05 -10.87
CA ARG A 71 -18.87 -25.50 -10.13
C ARG A 71 -19.47 -26.77 -10.75
N TYR A 72 -19.46 -26.87 -12.07
CA TYR A 72 -20.09 -27.97 -12.81
C TYR A 72 -19.10 -29.08 -13.11
N THR A 73 -17.82 -28.76 -13.32
CA THR A 73 -16.77 -29.76 -13.58
C THR A 73 -16.27 -30.44 -12.30
N ASN A 74 -16.17 -29.70 -11.18
CA ASN A 74 -15.74 -30.25 -9.90
C ASN A 74 -16.34 -29.46 -8.72
N TYR A 75 -17.56 -29.83 -8.35
CA TYR A 75 -18.32 -29.17 -7.28
C TYR A 75 -17.62 -29.08 -5.90
N PRO A 76 -16.99 -30.14 -5.35
CA PRO A 76 -16.34 -30.03 -4.04
C PRO A 76 -15.15 -29.07 -4.06
N ARG A 77 -14.43 -29.00 -5.18
CA ARG A 77 -13.32 -28.07 -5.38
C ARG A 77 -13.80 -26.62 -5.46
N TYR A 78 -14.89 -26.37 -6.20
CA TYR A 78 -15.54 -25.07 -6.21
C TYR A 78 -15.95 -24.63 -4.80
N LEU A 79 -16.55 -25.53 -4.02
CA LEU A 79 -17.01 -25.24 -2.68
C LEU A 79 -15.87 -24.85 -1.74
N ALA A 80 -14.77 -25.62 -1.78
CA ALA A 80 -13.55 -25.32 -1.02
C ALA A 80 -12.97 -23.97 -1.41
N PHE A 81 -12.82 -23.68 -2.71
CA PHE A 81 -12.34 -22.38 -3.17
C PHE A 81 -13.26 -21.24 -2.73
N PHE A 82 -14.56 -21.35 -3.00
CA PHE A 82 -15.54 -20.28 -2.75
C PHE A 82 -15.60 -19.89 -1.28
N TYR A 83 -15.77 -20.87 -0.38
CA TYR A 83 -15.87 -20.59 1.05
C TYR A 83 -14.53 -20.11 1.62
N CYS A 84 -13.41 -20.76 1.31
CA CYS A 84 -12.12 -20.33 1.83
C CYS A 84 -11.67 -18.95 1.30
N ASN A 85 -12.02 -18.61 0.05
CA ASN A 85 -11.74 -17.27 -0.49
C ASN A 85 -12.60 -16.19 0.19
N ALA A 86 -13.90 -16.48 0.40
CA ALA A 86 -14.80 -15.56 1.10
C ALA A 86 -14.43 -15.37 2.58
N THR A 87 -14.00 -16.44 3.27
CA THR A 87 -13.52 -16.34 4.65
C THR A 87 -12.22 -15.56 4.73
N ALA A 88 -11.26 -15.79 3.82
CA ALA A 88 -10.01 -15.02 3.77
C ALA A 88 -10.29 -13.52 3.55
N PHE A 89 -11.14 -13.18 2.57
CA PHE A 89 -11.54 -11.79 2.34
C PHE A 89 -12.07 -11.10 3.59
N ALA A 90 -13.01 -11.76 4.29
CA ALA A 90 -13.64 -11.16 5.45
C ALA A 90 -12.76 -11.18 6.72
N LEU A 91 -12.00 -12.25 6.96
CA LEU A 91 -11.02 -12.29 8.05
C LEU A 91 -9.95 -11.21 7.86
N SER A 92 -9.51 -10.96 6.62
CA SER A 92 -8.62 -9.85 6.31
C SER A 92 -9.22 -8.48 6.67
N LEU A 93 -10.52 -8.24 6.42
CA LEU A 93 -11.19 -7.01 6.88
C LEU A 93 -11.28 -6.93 8.41
N VAL A 94 -11.55 -8.05 9.09
CA VAL A 94 -11.55 -8.12 10.56
C VAL A 94 -10.15 -7.84 11.12
N VAL A 95 -9.08 -8.38 10.52
CA VAL A 95 -7.69 -8.11 10.88
C VAL A 95 -7.37 -6.62 10.71
N ILE A 96 -7.79 -6.00 9.60
CA ILE A 96 -7.64 -4.56 9.37
C ILE A 96 -8.29 -3.77 10.52
N VAL A 97 -9.55 -4.05 10.83
CA VAL A 97 -10.28 -3.36 11.91
C VAL A 97 -9.63 -3.61 13.28
N LEU A 98 -9.27 -4.86 13.59
CA LEU A 98 -8.60 -5.23 14.82
C LEU A 98 -7.27 -4.48 15.02
N ILE A 99 -6.45 -4.38 13.97
CA ILE A 99 -5.19 -3.65 14.01
C ILE A 99 -5.44 -2.15 14.21
N LEU A 100 -6.48 -1.58 13.57
CA LEU A 100 -6.87 -0.18 13.79
C LEU A 100 -7.24 0.05 15.26
N ILE A 101 -8.06 -0.83 15.84
CA ILE A 101 -8.48 -0.75 17.25
C ILE A 101 -7.29 -0.93 18.19
N LEU A 102 -6.47 -1.97 17.99
CA LEU A 102 -5.26 -2.21 18.78
C LEU A 102 -4.28 -1.04 18.74
N SER A 103 -4.12 -0.41 17.57
CA SER A 103 -3.30 0.80 17.47
C SER A 103 -3.88 1.94 18.30
N MET A 104 -5.20 2.09 18.35
CA MET A 104 -5.85 3.10 19.18
C MET A 104 -5.73 2.78 20.68
N MET A 105 -5.83 1.52 21.08
CA MET A 105 -5.73 1.11 22.48
C MET A 105 -4.30 1.21 23.03
N HIS A 106 -3.30 0.86 22.21
CA HIS A 106 -1.89 0.91 22.62
C HIS A 106 -1.41 2.33 22.92
N ASP A 107 -1.79 3.29 22.06
CA ASP A 107 -1.42 4.67 22.24
C ASP A 107 -2.01 5.21 23.57
N ARG A 108 -3.25 4.84 23.92
CA ARG A 108 -3.87 5.15 25.22
C ARG A 108 -3.18 4.50 26.43
N ALA A 109 -2.73 3.25 26.31
CA ALA A 109 -2.13 2.50 27.43
C ALA A 109 -0.73 3.01 27.81
N LYS A 110 0.09 3.42 26.83
CA LYS A 110 1.40 4.04 27.09
C LYS A 110 1.30 5.39 27.80
N GLU A 111 0.17 6.07 27.63
CA GLU A 111 -0.05 7.41 28.18
C GLU A 111 -0.43 7.35 29.66
N ASN A 112 -1.29 6.41 30.08
CA ASN A 112 -1.68 6.22 31.49
C ASN A 112 -0.50 5.77 32.38
N GLY A 113 0.48 5.04 31.82
CA GLY A 113 1.67 4.59 32.56
C GLY A 113 2.74 5.67 32.78
N SER A 114 2.58 6.86 32.20
CA SER A 114 3.58 7.95 32.29
C SER A 114 3.22 9.05 33.31
N SER A 115 1.99 9.02 33.86
CA SER A 115 1.47 10.04 34.79
C SER A 115 1.19 9.53 36.21
N SER A 116 1.41 8.25 36.50
CA SER A 116 1.16 7.68 37.83
C SER A 116 2.42 7.03 38.41
N SER A 117 2.82 7.48 39.60
CA SER A 117 3.88 6.85 40.42
C SER A 117 3.62 5.35 40.62
N PRO A 118 4.67 4.52 40.67
CA PRO A 118 4.53 3.07 40.64
C PRO A 118 4.10 2.55 42.02
N SER A 119 2.80 2.34 42.21
CA SER A 119 2.31 1.37 43.18
C SER A 119 1.75 0.17 42.41
N SER A 120 2.45 -0.95 42.55
CA SER A 120 2.02 -2.32 42.27
C SER A 120 1.35 -2.60 40.92
N PRO A 121 2.06 -3.18 39.93
CA PRO A 121 1.42 -3.63 38.69
C PRO A 121 0.57 -4.87 38.99
N SER A 122 -0.74 -4.71 39.10
CA SER A 122 -1.68 -5.82 38.92
C SER A 122 -1.61 -6.26 37.46
N SER A 123 -0.75 -7.24 37.22
CA SER A 123 -0.50 -7.90 35.93
C SER A 123 -1.75 -8.64 35.44
N SER A 124 -2.73 -7.91 34.89
CA SER A 124 -3.88 -8.52 34.20
C SER A 124 -4.54 -7.59 33.17
N SER A 125 -3.80 -6.61 32.62
CA SER A 125 -4.27 -5.86 31.46
C SER A 125 -4.28 -6.78 30.22
N SER A 126 -5.51 -7.05 29.76
CA SER A 126 -5.93 -8.19 28.92
C SER A 126 -5.01 -8.55 27.74
N SER A 127 -4.46 -9.77 27.75
CA SER A 127 -3.84 -10.41 26.58
C SER A 127 -4.86 -10.86 25.52
N ALA A 128 -6.16 -10.76 25.83
CA ALA A 128 -7.25 -11.26 24.99
C ALA A 128 -7.28 -10.68 23.57
N PRO A 129 -7.17 -9.35 23.32
CA PRO A 129 -7.25 -8.79 21.96
C PRO A 129 -6.10 -9.24 21.05
N LEU A 130 -4.90 -9.42 21.61
CA LEU A 130 -3.73 -9.89 20.88
C LEU A 130 -3.85 -11.38 20.53
N HIS A 131 -4.36 -12.20 21.44
CA HIS A 131 -4.66 -13.60 21.15
C HIS A 131 -5.73 -13.74 20.06
N THR A 132 -6.81 -12.96 20.14
CA THR A 132 -7.83 -12.90 19.10
C THR A 132 -7.23 -12.51 17.75
N LEU A 133 -6.41 -11.46 17.69
CA LEU A 133 -5.73 -11.07 16.44
C LEU A 133 -4.88 -12.20 15.85
N ARG A 134 -4.09 -12.91 16.67
CA ARG A 134 -3.28 -14.04 16.20
C ARG A 134 -4.12 -15.18 15.64
N VAL A 135 -5.20 -15.54 16.32
CA VAL A 135 -6.11 -16.61 15.86
C VAL A 135 -6.73 -16.23 14.51
N VAL A 136 -7.24 -15.00 14.40
CA VAL A 136 -7.85 -14.51 13.15
C VAL A 136 -6.81 -14.49 12.01
N MET A 137 -5.57 -14.04 12.27
CA MET A 137 -4.50 -14.05 11.26
C MET A 137 -4.11 -15.46 10.79
N VAL A 138 -4.08 -16.46 11.69
CA VAL A 138 -3.79 -17.84 11.32
C VAL A 138 -4.94 -18.43 10.49
N LEU A 139 -6.19 -18.18 10.89
CA LEU A 139 -7.37 -18.60 10.14
C LEU A 139 -7.43 -17.95 8.75
N ASP A 140 -7.03 -16.68 8.65
CA ASP A 140 -6.92 -15.94 7.38
C ASP A 140 -5.86 -16.59 6.46
N LEU A 141 -4.66 -16.86 6.99
CA LEU A 141 -3.58 -17.53 6.25
C LEU A 141 -4.00 -18.93 5.78
N LEU A 142 -4.61 -19.74 6.64
CA LEU A 142 -5.10 -21.07 6.30
C LEU A 142 -6.22 -21.02 5.25
N SER A 143 -7.14 -20.07 5.38
CA SER A 143 -8.20 -19.83 4.39
C SER A 143 -7.61 -19.46 3.03
N LEU A 144 -6.63 -18.55 3.00
CA LEU A 144 -5.96 -18.14 1.77
C LEU A 144 -5.20 -19.31 1.11
N MET A 145 -4.51 -20.10 1.91
CA MET A 145 -3.78 -21.30 1.48
C MET A 145 -4.71 -22.35 0.86
N THR A 146 -5.81 -22.67 1.55
CA THR A 146 -6.79 -23.63 1.04
C THR A 146 -7.50 -23.10 -0.21
N ALA A 147 -7.83 -21.81 -0.27
CA ALA A 147 -8.39 -21.19 -1.47
C ALA A 147 -7.42 -21.30 -2.66
N TYR A 148 -6.14 -20.99 -2.46
CA TYR A 148 -5.13 -21.13 -3.50
C TYR A 148 -5.00 -22.57 -4.00
N ALA A 149 -4.88 -23.55 -3.08
CA ALA A 149 -4.74 -24.95 -3.45
C ALA A 149 -5.97 -25.49 -4.19
N ALA A 150 -7.17 -25.12 -3.73
CA ALA A 150 -8.42 -25.46 -4.40
C ALA A 150 -8.54 -24.76 -5.75
N GLY A 151 -8.03 -23.54 -5.93
CA GLY A 151 -8.13 -22.81 -7.19
C GLY A 151 -7.06 -23.13 -8.22
N ALA A 152 -5.82 -23.41 -7.80
CA ALA A 152 -4.68 -23.61 -8.69
C ALA A 152 -4.53 -25.06 -9.23
N TRP A 153 -5.19 -26.05 -8.62
CA TRP A 153 -5.16 -27.46 -9.06
C TRP A 153 -5.55 -27.60 -10.54
N ARG A 154 -4.75 -28.25 -11.40
CA ARG A 154 -5.20 -28.58 -12.77
C ARG A 154 -4.92 -30.00 -13.24
N ASP A 155 -3.88 -30.61 -12.72
CA ASP A 155 -3.39 -31.95 -13.04
C ASP A 155 -2.87 -32.65 -11.81
N THR A 156 -2.88 -33.98 -11.82
CA THR A 156 -2.39 -34.83 -10.72
C THR A 156 -1.03 -34.39 -10.19
N LEU A 157 -0.07 -34.03 -11.05
CA LEU A 157 1.24 -33.51 -10.63
C LEU A 157 1.13 -32.18 -9.88
N THR A 158 0.44 -31.19 -10.46
CA THR A 158 0.24 -29.88 -9.80
C THR A 158 -0.53 -30.02 -8.49
N THR A 159 -1.45 -30.99 -8.41
CA THR A 159 -2.20 -31.34 -7.20
C THR A 159 -1.30 -31.89 -6.11
N VAL A 160 -0.51 -32.91 -6.44
CA VAL A 160 0.42 -33.53 -5.49
C VAL A 160 1.43 -32.50 -5.01
N CYS A 161 2.03 -31.73 -5.92
CA CYS A 161 2.95 -30.65 -5.55
C CYS A 161 2.29 -29.62 -4.63
N SER A 162 1.10 -29.12 -4.99
CA SER A 162 0.41 -28.09 -4.19
C SER A 162 0.01 -28.63 -2.83
N LEU A 163 -0.56 -29.85 -2.74
CA LEU A 163 -0.99 -30.46 -1.48
C LEU A 163 0.20 -30.80 -0.57
N VAL A 164 1.29 -31.36 -1.11
CA VAL A 164 2.50 -31.67 -0.34
C VAL A 164 3.13 -30.39 0.22
N LEU A 165 3.23 -29.35 -0.60
CA LEU A 165 3.76 -28.05 -0.16
C LEU A 165 2.83 -27.39 0.87
N LEU A 166 1.51 -27.50 0.70
CA LEU A 166 0.54 -26.97 1.65
C LEU A 166 0.59 -27.72 2.98
N ALA A 167 0.59 -29.05 2.95
CA ALA A 167 0.66 -29.89 4.14
C ALA A 167 1.98 -29.67 4.89
N GLY A 168 3.09 -29.58 4.15
CA GLY A 168 4.40 -29.23 4.73
C GLY A 168 4.40 -27.84 5.36
N ALA A 169 3.78 -26.84 4.72
CA ALA A 169 3.66 -25.50 5.27
C ALA A 169 2.75 -25.43 6.50
N VAL A 170 1.59 -26.10 6.49
CA VAL A 170 0.68 -26.18 7.63
C VAL A 170 1.36 -26.89 8.80
N LEU A 171 2.05 -28.00 8.54
CA LEU A 171 2.83 -28.72 9.56
C LEU A 171 3.93 -27.81 10.13
N TYR A 172 4.65 -27.08 9.27
CA TYR A 172 5.68 -26.13 9.69
C TYR A 172 5.11 -25.01 10.57
N VAL A 173 3.96 -24.43 10.20
CA VAL A 173 3.26 -23.41 11.00
C VAL A 173 2.81 -23.99 12.34
N ALA A 174 2.22 -25.19 12.34
CA ALA A 174 1.75 -25.86 13.55
C ALA A 174 2.90 -26.19 14.51
N VAL A 175 4.01 -26.73 14.00
CA VAL A 175 5.22 -27.01 14.77
C VAL A 175 5.78 -25.70 15.36
N ASN A 176 5.81 -24.62 14.60
CA ASN A 176 6.27 -23.32 15.12
C ASN A 176 5.34 -22.73 16.18
N LEU A 177 4.03 -22.91 16.04
CA LEU A 177 3.05 -22.46 17.04
C LEU A 177 3.19 -23.26 18.35
N LEU A 178 3.44 -24.58 18.26
CA LEU A 178 3.69 -25.45 19.40
C LEU A 178 5.01 -25.12 20.10
N LEU A 179 6.09 -24.94 19.33
CA LEU A 179 7.41 -24.56 19.87
C LEU A 179 7.40 -23.16 20.51
N ALA A 180 6.63 -22.22 19.97
CA ALA A 180 6.46 -20.89 20.54
C ALA A 180 5.77 -20.89 21.92
N SER A 181 5.01 -21.94 22.25
CA SER A 181 4.38 -22.11 23.56
C SER A 181 5.34 -22.56 24.66
N CYS A 182 6.56 -23.01 24.31
CA CYS A 182 7.48 -23.67 25.23
C CYS A 182 8.72 -22.87 25.65
N ASP A 183 8.90 -21.59 25.26
CA ASP A 183 10.25 -21.01 25.41
C ASP A 183 10.37 -19.53 25.86
N LYS A 184 11.44 -19.27 26.60
CA LYS A 184 11.79 -18.02 27.30
C LYS A 184 12.36 -16.94 26.37
N LYS A 185 12.19 -15.69 26.82
CA LYS A 185 12.48 -14.40 26.14
C LYS A 185 13.89 -14.34 25.50
N ALA A 186 13.94 -14.21 24.17
CA ALA A 186 15.15 -13.91 23.40
C ALA A 186 15.42 -12.39 23.31
N LYS A 187 16.70 -12.00 23.28
CA LYS A 187 17.18 -10.62 23.18
C LYS A 187 17.25 -10.21 21.71
N ASN A 188 16.35 -9.34 21.25
CA ASN A 188 16.29 -8.90 19.85
C ASN A 188 17.25 -7.73 19.57
N ASP A 189 18.01 -7.88 18.48
CA ASP A 189 18.94 -6.89 17.94
C ASP A 189 18.23 -5.89 17.01
N THR A 190 18.59 -4.61 17.09
CA THR A 190 17.91 -3.50 16.39
C THR A 190 18.06 -3.55 14.86
N ASP A 191 19.16 -4.13 14.36
CA ASP A 191 19.40 -4.29 12.92
C ASP A 191 18.51 -5.39 12.29
N LEU A 192 18.13 -6.41 13.07
CA LEU A 192 17.26 -7.51 12.65
C LEU A 192 15.81 -7.04 12.41
N ASP A 193 15.34 -6.07 13.20
CA ASP A 193 14.01 -5.47 13.04
C ASP A 193 13.87 -4.69 11.73
N ARG A 194 14.93 -4.03 11.26
CA ARG A 194 14.92 -3.33 9.96
C ARG A 194 14.86 -4.33 8.80
N VAL A 195 15.62 -5.41 8.90
CA VAL A 195 15.60 -6.53 7.93
C VAL A 195 14.20 -7.15 7.88
N ARG A 196 13.62 -7.47 9.04
CA ARG A 196 12.29 -8.08 9.19
C ARG A 196 11.19 -7.29 8.46
N LYS A 197 11.16 -5.97 8.65
CA LYS A 197 10.19 -5.06 8.04
C LYS A 197 10.17 -5.11 6.52
N VAL A 198 11.34 -5.13 5.90
CA VAL A 198 11.47 -5.09 4.43
C VAL A 198 11.22 -6.47 3.81
N LEU A 199 11.71 -7.55 4.41
CA LEU A 199 11.39 -8.89 3.90
C LEU A 199 9.89 -9.16 3.98
N MET A 200 9.21 -8.62 4.99
CA MET A 200 7.77 -8.76 5.09
C MET A 200 7.06 -8.04 3.94
N LEU A 201 7.53 -6.86 3.50
CA LEU A 201 7.01 -6.21 2.30
C LEU A 201 7.21 -7.07 1.04
N LEU A 202 8.42 -7.59 0.83
CA LEU A 202 8.74 -8.43 -0.33
C LEU A 202 7.90 -9.72 -0.34
N ALA A 203 7.79 -10.39 0.81
CA ALA A 203 7.02 -11.61 0.94
C ALA A 203 5.52 -11.36 0.74
N THR A 204 4.99 -10.31 1.35
CA THR A 204 3.59 -9.90 1.20
C THR A 204 3.26 -9.62 -0.27
N PHE A 205 4.13 -8.87 -0.95
CA PHE A 205 4.04 -8.66 -2.40
C PHE A 205 4.02 -9.97 -3.18
N ALA A 206 4.98 -10.85 -2.95
CA ALA A 206 5.11 -12.11 -3.67
C ALA A 206 3.88 -13.01 -3.44
N VAL A 207 3.35 -13.07 -2.21
CA VAL A 207 2.09 -13.77 -1.88
C VAL A 207 0.94 -13.28 -2.77
N SER A 208 0.76 -11.97 -2.90
CA SER A 208 -0.36 -11.41 -3.67
C SER A 208 -0.28 -11.69 -5.16
N VAL A 209 0.90 -11.50 -5.74
CA VAL A 209 1.12 -11.64 -7.17
C VAL A 209 0.99 -13.11 -7.57
N THR A 210 1.59 -14.00 -6.78
CA THR A 210 1.52 -15.44 -7.03
C THR A 210 0.13 -16.00 -6.75
N TYR A 211 -0.63 -15.47 -5.79
CA TYR A 211 -2.03 -15.84 -5.57
C TYR A 211 -2.88 -15.53 -6.80
N ALA A 212 -2.87 -14.26 -7.26
CA ALA A 212 -3.64 -13.84 -8.43
C ALA A 212 -3.24 -14.61 -9.70
N ALA A 213 -1.94 -14.81 -9.90
CA ALA A 213 -1.39 -15.54 -11.04
C ALA A 213 -1.62 -17.06 -10.98
N GLY A 214 -1.72 -17.66 -9.80
CA GLY A 214 -2.03 -19.09 -9.69
C GLY A 214 -3.49 -19.42 -9.98
N LEU A 215 -4.41 -18.50 -9.65
CA LEU A 215 -5.82 -18.64 -9.95
C LEU A 215 -6.15 -18.38 -11.42
N SER A 216 -5.33 -17.57 -12.11
CA SER A 216 -5.52 -17.20 -13.51
C SER A 216 -4.48 -17.87 -14.40
N ALA A 217 -4.90 -18.78 -15.28
CA ALA A 217 -3.97 -19.42 -16.21
C ALA A 217 -3.28 -18.39 -17.13
N PRO A 218 -1.96 -18.45 -17.33
CA PRO A 218 -1.38 -17.85 -18.53
C PRO A 218 -2.07 -18.47 -19.75
N GLY A 219 -2.58 -17.64 -20.66
CA GLY A 219 -3.37 -18.13 -21.79
C GLY A 219 -4.89 -18.21 -21.55
N GLY A 220 -5.39 -18.04 -20.33
CA GLY A 220 -6.82 -18.14 -20.04
C GLY A 220 -7.35 -19.58 -19.97
N PHE A 221 -8.68 -19.72 -19.99
CA PHE A 221 -9.39 -20.98 -19.86
C PHE A 221 -10.35 -21.16 -21.04
N TRP A 222 -10.61 -22.42 -21.39
CA TRP A 222 -11.69 -22.78 -22.30
C TRP A 222 -13.04 -22.49 -21.65
N ASP A 223 -13.91 -21.76 -22.34
CA ASP A 223 -15.23 -21.35 -21.88
C ASP A 223 -16.39 -22.06 -22.58
N ASP A 224 -16.10 -22.94 -23.55
CA ASP A 224 -17.07 -23.77 -24.25
C ASP A 224 -16.74 -25.27 -24.19
N GLY A 225 -17.76 -26.09 -24.48
CA GLY A 225 -17.70 -27.55 -24.51
C GLY A 225 -17.76 -28.10 -25.92
N GLY A 226 -16.91 -27.60 -26.84
CA GLY A 226 -16.90 -28.05 -28.23
C GLY A 226 -16.44 -29.50 -28.40
N ILE A 227 -17.38 -30.43 -28.58
CA ILE A 227 -17.11 -31.85 -28.94
C ILE A 227 -16.27 -31.95 -30.23
N ALA A 228 -16.36 -30.96 -31.13
CA ALA A 228 -15.62 -30.91 -32.38
C ALA A 228 -14.10 -30.62 -32.23
N ALA A 229 -13.68 -29.98 -31.13
CA ALA A 229 -12.28 -29.61 -30.87
C ALA A 229 -11.59 -30.51 -29.81
N GLY A 230 -12.35 -31.31 -29.05
CA GLY A 230 -11.82 -32.23 -28.05
C GLY A 230 -11.27 -31.56 -26.77
N HIS A 231 -11.64 -30.30 -26.51
CA HIS A 231 -11.18 -29.53 -25.35
C HIS A 231 -12.22 -29.56 -24.21
N GLN A 232 -11.76 -29.44 -22.96
CA GLN A 232 -12.62 -29.50 -21.77
C GLN A 232 -12.85 -28.11 -21.17
N PRO A 233 -14.11 -27.72 -20.90
CA PRO A 233 -14.44 -26.46 -20.25
C PRO A 233 -13.68 -26.25 -18.93
N GLY A 234 -13.21 -25.03 -18.71
CA GLY A 234 -12.48 -24.59 -17.53
C GLY A 234 -11.05 -25.13 -17.40
N ARG A 235 -10.59 -25.90 -18.40
CA ARG A 235 -9.20 -26.29 -18.54
C ARG A 235 -8.41 -25.12 -19.14
N ALA A 236 -7.14 -25.00 -18.76
CA ALA A 236 -6.28 -23.93 -19.28
C ALA A 236 -6.01 -24.13 -20.78
N VAL A 237 -6.02 -23.03 -21.54
CA VAL A 237 -5.85 -23.05 -23.01
C VAL A 237 -4.52 -23.69 -23.42
N LEU A 238 -3.45 -23.37 -22.69
CA LEU A 238 -2.10 -23.89 -22.99
C LEU A 238 -1.87 -25.38 -22.66
N LYS A 239 -2.89 -26.10 -22.18
CA LYS A 239 -2.74 -27.45 -21.63
C LYS A 239 -3.04 -28.54 -22.67
N GLY A 240 -2.10 -29.46 -22.86
CA GLY A 240 -2.24 -30.60 -23.80
C GLY A 240 -1.63 -30.40 -25.19
N GLY A 241 -0.95 -29.27 -25.43
CA GLY A 241 -0.22 -28.98 -26.68
C GLY A 241 1.26 -28.66 -26.46
N ARG A 242 1.86 -27.92 -27.41
CA ARG A 242 3.29 -27.51 -27.40
C ARG A 242 3.72 -26.74 -26.14
N HIS A 243 2.78 -26.05 -25.49
CA HIS A 243 3.04 -25.19 -24.32
C HIS A 243 2.79 -25.88 -22.98
N ASP A 244 2.40 -27.16 -22.95
CA ASP A 244 2.01 -27.87 -21.73
C ASP A 244 3.14 -27.94 -20.68
N GLY A 245 4.37 -28.20 -21.12
CA GLY A 245 5.55 -28.21 -20.24
C GLY A 245 5.82 -26.84 -19.61
N ARG A 246 5.57 -25.75 -20.34
CA ARG A 246 5.74 -24.37 -19.83
C ARG A 246 4.66 -24.01 -18.83
N LEU A 247 3.42 -24.41 -19.10
CA LEU A 247 2.31 -24.21 -18.19
C LEU A 247 2.59 -24.94 -16.86
N LYS A 248 3.10 -26.18 -16.91
CA LYS A 248 3.52 -26.92 -15.71
C LYS A 248 4.66 -26.22 -14.97
N ALA A 249 5.70 -25.78 -15.68
CA ALA A 249 6.80 -25.02 -15.09
C ALA A 249 6.32 -23.72 -14.41
N PHE A 250 5.42 -22.98 -15.06
CA PHE A 250 4.76 -21.80 -14.50
C PHE A 250 4.11 -22.13 -13.14
N PHE A 251 3.25 -23.15 -13.07
CA PHE A 251 2.55 -23.48 -11.84
C PHE A 251 3.46 -23.96 -10.72
N VAL A 252 4.47 -24.78 -11.03
CA VAL A 252 5.44 -25.24 -10.04
C VAL A 252 6.22 -24.06 -9.49
N CYS A 253 6.81 -23.23 -10.34
CA CYS A 253 7.55 -22.04 -9.92
C CYS A 253 6.69 -21.04 -9.14
N ASN A 254 5.45 -20.79 -9.60
CA ASN A 254 4.53 -19.87 -8.95
C ASN A 254 4.09 -20.39 -7.56
N THR A 255 3.79 -21.68 -7.44
CA THR A 255 3.39 -22.29 -6.18
C THR A 255 4.55 -22.35 -5.18
N MET A 256 5.76 -22.66 -5.65
CA MET A 256 6.97 -22.56 -4.82
C MET A 256 7.18 -21.13 -4.31
N ALA A 257 7.00 -20.12 -5.17
CA ALA A 257 7.10 -18.73 -4.77
C ALA A 257 6.01 -18.32 -3.76
N PHE A 258 4.75 -18.74 -3.98
CA PHE A 258 3.65 -18.48 -3.06
C PHE A 258 3.91 -19.07 -1.67
N VAL A 259 4.22 -20.38 -1.61
CA VAL A 259 4.44 -21.09 -0.34
C VAL A 259 5.69 -20.57 0.37
N ALA A 260 6.81 -20.39 -0.33
CA ALA A 260 8.01 -19.82 0.27
C ALA A 260 7.75 -18.41 0.83
N SER A 261 6.95 -17.58 0.14
CA SER A 261 6.61 -16.24 0.62
C SER A 261 5.71 -16.26 1.86
N LEU A 262 4.75 -17.19 1.95
CA LEU A 262 3.97 -17.37 3.18
C LEU A 262 4.83 -17.85 4.35
N LEU A 263 5.77 -18.77 4.11
CA LEU A 263 6.70 -19.25 5.13
C LEU A 263 7.65 -18.13 5.60
N ILE A 264 8.09 -17.26 4.68
CA ILE A 264 8.83 -16.04 5.05
C ILE A 264 7.96 -15.17 5.97
N VAL A 265 6.70 -14.92 5.64
CA VAL A 265 5.80 -14.13 6.51
C VAL A 265 5.74 -14.76 7.91
N VAL A 266 5.47 -16.06 8.01
CA VAL A 266 5.39 -16.76 9.31
C VAL A 266 6.70 -16.66 10.10
N LEU A 267 7.85 -16.90 9.45
CA LEU A 267 9.17 -16.79 10.08
C LEU A 267 9.49 -15.37 10.56
N LEU A 268 9.06 -14.36 9.82
CA LEU A 268 9.25 -12.96 10.20
C LEU A 268 8.35 -12.51 11.35
N LEU A 269 7.28 -13.26 11.63
CA LEU A 269 6.42 -13.03 12.80
C LEU A 269 7.00 -13.72 14.06
N ASP A 270 7.89 -14.70 13.90
CA ASP A 270 8.56 -15.37 15.02
C ASP A 270 9.54 -14.42 15.74
N LYS A 271 9.66 -14.57 17.07
CA LYS A 271 10.57 -13.80 17.91
C LYS A 271 12.02 -14.25 17.75
N LYS A 272 12.31 -15.49 17.32
CA LYS A 272 13.68 -16.08 17.26
C LYS A 272 14.32 -16.10 15.86
N LEU A 273 14.36 -14.96 15.17
CA LEU A 273 14.96 -14.86 13.83
C LEU A 273 16.47 -15.18 13.76
N GLN A 274 17.21 -14.99 14.87
CA GLN A 274 18.68 -15.02 14.86
C GLN A 274 19.29 -16.43 14.69
N GLY A 275 18.54 -17.49 15.06
CA GLY A 275 18.97 -18.89 14.88
C GLY A 275 18.53 -19.55 13.57
N ARG A 276 17.60 -18.92 12.82
CA ARG A 276 17.00 -19.45 11.58
C ARG A 276 17.26 -18.57 10.36
N SER A 277 18.31 -17.74 10.40
CA SER A 277 18.65 -16.83 9.32
C SER A 277 18.91 -17.57 8.01
N TYR A 278 19.57 -18.73 8.06
CA TYR A 278 19.83 -19.57 6.89
C TYR A 278 18.54 -20.08 6.22
N GLU A 279 17.56 -20.56 7.00
CA GLU A 279 16.24 -20.98 6.47
C GLU A 279 15.53 -19.82 5.76
N LEU A 280 15.54 -18.63 6.38
CA LEU A 280 14.95 -17.43 5.82
C LEU A 280 15.59 -17.02 4.49
N TYR A 281 16.92 -17.03 4.39
CA TYR A 281 17.62 -16.76 3.14
C TYR A 281 17.31 -17.81 2.07
N GLY A 282 17.24 -19.09 2.45
CA GLY A 282 16.81 -20.16 1.56
C GLY A 282 15.43 -19.90 0.95
N PHE A 283 14.43 -19.56 1.78
CA PHE A 283 13.10 -19.25 1.27
C PHE A 283 13.05 -18.00 0.39
N ILE A 284 13.83 -16.94 0.67
CA ILE A 284 13.90 -15.75 -0.19
C ILE A 284 14.41 -16.11 -1.58
N VAL A 285 15.48 -16.90 -1.66
CA VAL A 285 16.06 -17.33 -2.94
C VAL A 285 15.03 -18.15 -3.72
N VAL A 286 14.35 -19.10 -3.06
CA VAL A 286 13.27 -19.88 -3.65
C VAL A 286 12.12 -18.99 -4.14
N ALA A 287 11.72 -17.98 -3.36
CA ALA A 287 10.65 -17.06 -3.72
C ALA A 287 11.00 -16.21 -4.96
N LEU A 288 12.21 -15.63 -5.01
CA LEU A 288 12.66 -14.81 -6.13
C LEU A 288 12.88 -15.64 -7.40
N LEU A 289 13.53 -16.79 -7.31
CA LEU A 289 13.72 -17.70 -8.45
C LEU A 289 12.38 -18.25 -8.94
N GLY A 290 11.46 -18.58 -8.02
CA GLY A 290 10.10 -19.00 -8.36
C GLY A 290 9.32 -17.90 -9.08
N LEU A 291 9.45 -16.63 -8.66
CA LEU A 291 8.80 -15.50 -9.32
C LEU A 291 9.34 -15.31 -10.75
N VAL A 292 10.67 -15.31 -10.94
CA VAL A 292 11.31 -15.17 -12.26
C VAL A 292 10.99 -16.36 -13.16
N GLY A 293 11.05 -17.58 -12.62
CA GLY A 293 10.70 -18.81 -13.33
C GLY A 293 9.24 -18.80 -13.79
N ALA A 294 8.31 -18.40 -12.91
CA ALA A 294 6.91 -18.26 -13.26
C ALA A 294 6.71 -17.15 -14.31
N TYR A 295 7.28 -15.97 -14.13
CA TYR A 295 7.16 -14.88 -15.10
C TYR A 295 7.67 -15.30 -16.49
N SER A 296 8.85 -15.92 -16.56
CA SER A 296 9.44 -16.36 -17.82
C SER A 296 8.65 -17.50 -18.48
N ALA A 297 8.13 -18.46 -17.72
CA ALA A 297 7.34 -19.56 -18.26
C ALA A 297 5.93 -19.10 -18.70
N GLY A 298 5.33 -18.15 -17.98
CA GLY A 298 3.98 -17.67 -18.24
C GLY A 298 3.89 -16.60 -19.35
N SER A 299 4.85 -15.67 -19.39
CA SER A 299 4.85 -14.56 -20.37
C SER A 299 5.42 -14.94 -21.74
N CYS A 300 6.25 -15.98 -21.82
CA CYS A 300 6.89 -16.39 -23.08
C CYS A 300 6.15 -17.54 -23.78
N ARG A 301 5.89 -17.40 -25.07
CA ARG A 301 5.41 -18.51 -25.92
C ARG A 301 6.54 -19.20 -26.70
N GLU A 302 7.62 -18.49 -26.99
CA GLU A 302 8.79 -19.02 -27.72
C GLU A 302 10.01 -19.25 -26.82
N ILE A 303 10.98 -20.08 -27.28
CA ILE A 303 12.21 -20.37 -26.53
C ILE A 303 13.14 -19.15 -26.53
N GLY A 304 13.25 -18.45 -27.65
CA GLY A 304 14.11 -17.26 -27.77
C GLY A 304 13.70 -16.13 -26.83
N THR A 305 12.40 -15.89 -26.66
CA THR A 305 11.89 -14.87 -25.72
C THR A 305 12.13 -15.27 -24.26
N THR A 306 12.01 -16.56 -23.93
CA THR A 306 12.35 -17.09 -22.60
C THR A 306 13.83 -16.92 -22.29
N MET A 307 14.69 -17.28 -23.24
CA MET A 307 16.14 -17.07 -23.12
C MET A 307 16.48 -15.59 -22.98
N CYS A 308 15.78 -14.70 -23.68
CA CYS A 308 15.97 -13.26 -23.53
C CYS A 308 15.62 -12.76 -22.13
N VAL A 309 14.49 -13.17 -21.54
CA VAL A 309 14.12 -12.77 -20.17
C VAL A 309 15.10 -13.32 -19.14
N ILE A 310 15.52 -14.57 -19.28
CA ILE A 310 16.51 -15.19 -18.39
C ILE A 310 17.88 -14.52 -18.56
N ALA A 311 18.29 -14.21 -19.79
CA ALA A 311 19.54 -13.51 -20.09
C ALA A 311 19.50 -12.05 -19.64
N LEU A 312 18.36 -11.37 -19.69
CA LEU A 312 18.19 -10.04 -19.10
C LEU A 312 18.35 -10.10 -17.59
N PHE A 313 17.75 -11.08 -16.93
CA PHE A 313 17.91 -11.27 -15.49
C PHE A 313 19.36 -11.60 -15.11
N GLY A 314 19.98 -12.57 -15.81
CA GLY A 314 21.39 -12.93 -15.64
C GLY A 314 22.34 -11.78 -15.96
N GLY A 315 22.10 -11.07 -17.06
CA GLY A 315 22.90 -9.93 -17.51
C GLY A 315 22.82 -8.73 -16.58
N VAL A 316 21.64 -8.41 -16.04
CA VAL A 316 21.50 -7.34 -15.05
C VAL A 316 22.11 -7.73 -13.72
N ILE A 317 21.98 -8.99 -13.28
CA ILE A 317 22.68 -9.48 -12.08
C ILE A 317 24.20 -9.42 -12.27
N ILE A 318 24.71 -9.87 -13.42
CA ILE A 318 26.14 -9.79 -13.77
C ILE A 318 26.58 -8.34 -13.83
N LEU A 319 25.81 -7.43 -14.43
CA LEU A 319 26.10 -6.00 -14.43
C LEU A 319 26.13 -5.43 -13.00
N CYS A 320 25.18 -5.80 -12.14
CA CYS A 320 25.19 -5.41 -10.73
C CYS A 320 26.43 -5.95 -10.00
N ILE A 321 26.85 -7.18 -10.29
CA ILE A 321 28.07 -7.79 -9.74
C ILE A 321 29.32 -7.09 -10.32
N LEU A 322 29.36 -6.76 -11.60
CA LEU A 322 30.46 -6.04 -12.24
C LEU A 322 30.57 -4.62 -11.70
N ILE A 323 29.45 -3.95 -11.43
CA ILE A 323 29.41 -2.67 -10.72
C ILE A 323 29.94 -2.87 -9.30
N GLN A 324 29.54 -3.92 -8.56
CA GLN A 324 30.13 -4.23 -7.24
C GLN A 324 31.64 -4.45 -7.31
N VAL A 325 32.12 -5.22 -8.28
CA VAL A 325 33.55 -5.51 -8.47
C VAL A 325 34.28 -4.25 -8.87
N ALA A 326 33.75 -3.42 -9.77
CA ALA A 326 34.35 -2.14 -10.14
C ALA A 326 34.42 -1.18 -8.94
N ILE A 327 33.39 -1.14 -8.09
CA ILE A 327 33.36 -0.30 -6.89
C ILE A 327 34.34 -0.83 -5.82
N VAL A 328 34.37 -2.14 -5.58
CA VAL A 328 35.34 -2.77 -4.66
C VAL A 328 36.76 -2.58 -5.19
N ASN A 329 36.96 -2.65 -6.50
CA ASN A 329 38.24 -2.39 -7.14
C ASN A 329 38.61 -0.90 -7.08
N THR A 330 37.64 0.03 -7.08
CA THR A 330 37.93 1.43 -6.71
C THR A 330 38.30 1.59 -5.24
N SER A 331 37.97 0.67 -4.32
CA SER A 331 38.50 0.70 -2.95
C SER A 331 39.99 0.33 -2.85
N THR A 332 40.61 -0.18 -3.92
CA THR A 332 42.09 -0.24 -4.00
C THR A 332 42.72 1.15 -4.11
N TRP A 333 41.93 2.20 -4.41
CA TRP A 333 42.36 3.59 -4.20
C TRP A 333 42.64 3.91 -2.73
N GLU A 334 42.10 3.18 -1.74
CA GLU A 334 42.47 3.42 -0.34
C GLU A 334 43.92 2.98 -0.02
N LEU A 335 44.50 2.06 -0.81
CA LEU A 335 45.90 1.70 -0.69
C LEU A 335 46.82 2.80 -1.28
N VAL A 336 46.35 3.45 -2.35
CA VAL A 336 47.03 4.57 -3.02
C VAL A 336 46.84 5.87 -2.22
N GLU A 337 45.66 6.08 -1.64
CA GLU A 337 45.32 7.21 -0.77
C GLU A 337 46.09 7.11 0.55
N ARG A 338 46.33 5.91 1.10
CA ARG A 338 47.25 5.73 2.24
C ARG A 338 48.69 6.14 1.91
N LYS A 339 49.17 5.89 0.69
CA LYS A 339 50.49 6.39 0.22
C LYS A 339 50.48 7.90 -0.02
N TYR A 340 49.40 8.46 -0.57
CA TYR A 340 49.26 9.90 -0.82
C TYR A 340 49.12 10.69 0.49
N LYS A 341 48.39 10.17 1.48
CA LYS A 341 48.20 10.77 2.80
C LYS A 341 49.48 10.70 3.65
N SER A 342 50.25 9.60 3.57
CA SER A 342 51.60 9.50 4.16
C SER A 342 52.61 10.48 3.54
N PHE A 343 52.43 10.83 2.27
CA PHE A 343 53.23 11.85 1.58
C PHE A 343 52.76 13.28 1.95
N SER A 344 51.45 13.51 1.99
CA SER A 344 50.83 14.78 2.37
C SER A 344 51.17 15.20 3.80
N GLU A 345 51.12 14.26 4.76
CA GLU A 345 51.43 14.49 6.18
C GLU A 345 52.91 14.84 6.43
N ARG A 346 53.81 14.45 5.50
CA ARG A 346 55.23 14.84 5.49
C ARG A 346 55.44 16.27 4.98
N VAL A 347 54.53 16.77 4.15
CA VAL A 347 54.54 18.15 3.61
C VAL A 347 53.91 19.14 4.60
N THR A 348 52.90 18.72 5.38
CA THR A 348 52.23 19.58 6.38
C THR A 348 53.06 19.88 7.63
N LYS A 349 54.16 19.15 7.87
CA LYS A 349 55.11 19.42 8.97
C LYS A 349 56.17 20.47 8.65
N SER A 350 56.14 21.08 7.47
CA SER A 350 56.91 22.28 7.17
C SER A 350 56.37 23.47 8.00
N LYS A 351 57.28 24.25 8.61
CA LYS A 351 57.06 25.36 9.55
C LYS A 351 56.16 26.52 9.06
N LEU A 352 55.46 26.39 7.93
CA LEU A 352 54.67 27.44 7.30
C LEU A 352 53.17 27.42 7.67
N PHE A 353 52.63 26.37 8.31
CA PHE A 353 51.19 26.23 8.58
C PHE A 353 50.71 26.66 9.99
N CYS A 354 51.61 27.18 10.84
CA CYS A 354 51.27 27.61 12.20
C CYS A 354 50.62 29.01 12.32
N TRP A 355 50.33 29.70 11.22
CA TRP A 355 49.88 31.10 11.28
C TRP A 355 48.38 31.34 11.04
N LEU A 356 47.58 30.28 10.81
CA LEU A 356 46.18 30.43 10.39
C LEU A 356 45.13 29.93 11.39
N ASN A 357 45.50 29.65 12.65
CA ASN A 357 44.60 29.07 13.64
C ASN A 357 44.45 29.92 14.92
N SER A 358 44.21 31.22 14.76
CA SER A 358 43.84 32.10 15.87
C SER A 358 42.58 32.89 15.51
N GLY A 359 41.41 32.34 15.84
CA GLY A 359 40.15 33.07 15.72
C GLY A 359 38.90 32.18 15.70
N SER A 360 38.08 32.31 16.75
CA SER A 360 36.69 31.85 16.88
C SER A 360 36.44 30.41 17.38
N SER A 361 36.44 30.25 18.70
CA SER A 361 35.93 29.07 19.41
C SER A 361 34.39 29.02 19.54
N THR A 362 33.64 29.96 18.95
CA THR A 362 32.20 30.12 19.23
C THR A 362 31.29 29.50 18.16
N THR A 363 31.74 29.44 16.90
CA THR A 363 31.04 28.76 15.78
C THR A 363 30.98 27.24 15.97
N ILE A 364 31.91 26.69 16.76
CA ILE A 364 32.01 25.26 17.04
C ILE A 364 30.94 24.81 18.05
N LEU A 365 30.47 25.64 19.00
CA LEU A 365 29.58 25.18 20.07
C LEU A 365 28.11 25.03 19.63
N ILE A 366 27.63 25.91 18.74
CA ILE A 366 26.30 25.78 18.11
C ILE A 366 26.30 24.67 17.05
N SER A 367 27.41 24.52 16.31
CA SER A 367 27.60 23.40 15.39
C SER A 367 27.78 22.06 16.11
N LEU A 368 28.43 22.00 17.29
CA LEU A 368 28.60 20.75 18.05
C LEU A 368 27.28 20.25 18.66
N HIS A 369 26.39 21.16 19.05
CA HIS A 369 25.06 20.79 19.53
C HIS A 369 24.14 20.29 18.38
N PHE A 370 24.34 20.77 17.16
CA PHE A 370 23.62 20.31 15.96
C PHE A 370 24.26 19.10 15.25
N LEU A 371 25.57 18.88 15.43
CA LEU A 371 26.34 17.80 14.77
C LEU A 371 26.65 16.61 15.69
N SER A 372 26.24 16.62 16.96
CA SER A 372 26.34 15.42 17.83
C SER A 372 25.34 14.32 17.49
N ASP A 373 24.45 14.53 16.50
CA ASP A 373 23.61 13.46 15.99
C ASP A 373 24.09 13.10 14.57
N ASP A 374 24.85 12.02 14.45
CA ASP A 374 25.30 11.38 13.19
C ASP A 374 24.14 10.72 12.41
N ASN A 375 22.91 11.09 12.76
CA ASN A 375 21.64 10.43 12.53
C ASN A 375 20.75 11.08 11.43
N PRO A 376 20.74 12.40 11.14
CA PRO A 376 19.79 12.98 10.20
C PRO A 376 20.09 12.61 8.74
N ARG A 377 21.37 12.41 8.36
CA ARG A 377 21.75 11.85 7.04
C ARG A 377 21.37 10.37 6.93
N LYS A 378 21.56 9.59 7.99
CA LYS A 378 21.13 8.18 8.06
C LYS A 378 19.61 8.06 8.02
N GLU A 379 18.88 8.94 8.67
CA GLU A 379 17.42 8.94 8.67
C GLU A 379 16.84 9.36 7.31
N ALA A 380 17.42 10.37 6.65
CA ALA A 380 17.00 10.80 5.33
C ALA A 380 17.23 9.71 4.26
N THR A 381 18.36 9.00 4.33
CA THR A 381 18.66 7.88 3.42
C THR A 381 17.74 6.69 3.66
N GLU A 382 17.42 6.36 4.91
CA GLU A 382 16.44 5.33 5.26
C GLU A 382 15.02 5.65 4.78
N LYS A 383 14.60 6.92 4.89
CA LYS A 383 13.31 7.37 4.35
C LYS A 383 13.26 7.20 2.84
N ALA A 384 14.30 7.59 2.12
CA ALA A 384 14.39 7.39 0.66
C ALA A 384 14.34 5.91 0.28
N ARG A 385 15.13 5.05 0.95
CA ARG A 385 15.14 3.58 0.74
C ARG A 385 13.75 2.97 0.85
N SER A 386 12.99 3.35 1.87
CA SER A 386 11.63 2.82 2.08
C SER A 386 10.65 3.19 0.96
N LEU A 387 10.81 4.37 0.36
CA LEU A 387 9.96 4.83 -0.75
C LEU A 387 10.33 4.15 -2.06
N VAL A 388 11.63 4.03 -2.35
CA VAL A 388 12.14 3.34 -3.53
C VAL A 388 11.71 1.87 -3.51
N LEU A 389 11.83 1.22 -2.36
CA LEU A 389 11.38 -0.16 -2.18
C LEU A 389 9.88 -0.30 -2.47
N LEU A 390 9.07 0.62 -1.97
CA LEU A 390 7.62 0.58 -2.18
C LEU A 390 7.26 0.76 -3.66
N LEU A 391 7.91 1.71 -4.36
CA LEU A 391 7.72 1.91 -5.79
C LEU A 391 8.13 0.67 -6.60
N ALA A 392 9.33 0.15 -6.36
CA ALA A 392 9.86 -1.02 -7.07
C ALA A 392 9.03 -2.29 -6.83
N THR A 393 8.56 -2.49 -5.59
CA THR A 393 7.68 -3.62 -5.24
C THR A 393 6.37 -3.57 -6.04
N LEU A 394 5.82 -2.38 -6.20
CA LEU A 394 4.55 -2.18 -6.86
C LEU A 394 4.68 -2.16 -8.40
N ALA A 395 5.76 -1.61 -8.93
CA ALA A 395 6.12 -1.71 -10.35
C ALA A 395 6.37 -3.17 -10.76
N ALA A 396 7.05 -3.97 -9.92
CA ALA A 396 7.16 -5.41 -10.11
C ALA A 396 5.79 -6.11 -10.16
N ALA A 397 4.80 -5.67 -9.37
CA ALA A 397 3.47 -6.30 -9.32
C ALA A 397 2.71 -6.10 -10.62
N ILE A 398 2.62 -4.87 -11.08
CA ILE A 398 1.84 -4.51 -12.27
C ILE A 398 2.48 -5.05 -13.54
N THR A 399 3.82 -5.06 -13.62
CA THR A 399 4.55 -5.61 -14.78
C THR A 399 4.48 -7.12 -14.83
N TYR A 400 4.51 -7.80 -13.67
CA TYR A 400 4.31 -9.24 -13.61
C TYR A 400 2.92 -9.63 -14.15
N GLN A 401 1.86 -8.96 -13.68
CA GLN A 401 0.49 -9.22 -14.13
C GLN A 401 0.32 -8.92 -15.63
N ALA A 402 0.82 -7.77 -16.09
CA ALA A 402 0.78 -7.38 -17.50
C ALA A 402 1.54 -8.34 -18.42
N GLY A 403 2.60 -9.00 -17.93
CA GLY A 403 3.33 -10.01 -18.69
C GLY A 403 2.57 -11.32 -18.85
N LEU A 404 1.70 -11.68 -17.89
CA LEU A 404 0.88 -12.89 -17.95
C LEU A 404 -0.42 -12.70 -18.75
N VAL A 405 -0.96 -11.48 -18.74
CA VAL A 405 -2.17 -11.09 -19.48
C VAL A 405 -1.77 -9.99 -20.48
N PRO A 406 -1.31 -10.36 -21.69
CA PRO A 406 -0.82 -9.39 -22.65
C PRO A 406 -1.97 -8.50 -23.17
N PRO A 407 -1.67 -7.24 -23.54
CA PRO A 407 -2.63 -6.35 -24.16
C PRO A 407 -3.06 -6.93 -25.51
N GLY A 408 -4.33 -6.74 -25.85
CA GLY A 408 -4.96 -7.34 -27.02
C GLY A 408 -5.61 -8.69 -26.75
N GLY A 409 -5.43 -9.28 -25.56
CA GLY A 409 -5.95 -10.61 -25.29
C GLY A 409 -5.17 -11.72 -26.00
N LEU A 410 -5.75 -12.92 -25.97
CA LEU A 410 -5.12 -14.16 -26.40
C LEU A 410 -6.08 -14.87 -27.35
N TRP A 411 -5.55 -15.55 -28.35
CA TRP A 411 -6.34 -16.38 -29.25
C TRP A 411 -7.01 -17.50 -28.47
N GLN A 412 -8.30 -17.73 -28.73
CA GLN A 412 -9.01 -18.87 -28.18
C GLN A 412 -8.92 -20.09 -29.10
N GLU A 413 -8.73 -19.93 -30.40
CA GLU A 413 -8.71 -21.06 -31.34
C GLU A 413 -7.38 -21.13 -32.11
N ASP A 414 -7.09 -22.30 -32.68
CA ASP A 414 -5.97 -22.49 -33.59
C ASP A 414 -6.33 -21.93 -34.98
N GLY A 415 -5.40 -21.19 -35.59
CA GLY A 415 -5.61 -20.56 -36.89
C GLY A 415 -4.36 -20.58 -37.77
N HIS A 416 -4.42 -19.86 -38.90
CA HIS A 416 -3.29 -19.77 -39.82
C HIS A 416 -2.18 -18.86 -39.28
N GLY A 417 -1.13 -19.48 -38.73
CA GLY A 417 0.06 -18.78 -38.24
C GLY A 417 -0.01 -18.37 -36.76
N TYR A 418 -1.00 -18.86 -36.02
CA TYR A 418 -1.13 -18.69 -34.57
C TYR A 418 -1.86 -19.87 -33.94
N MET A 419 -1.60 -20.12 -32.66
CA MET A 419 -2.27 -21.16 -31.89
C MET A 419 -3.10 -20.58 -30.75
N ALA A 420 -4.03 -21.36 -30.23
CA ALA A 420 -4.79 -21.03 -29.04
C ALA A 420 -3.82 -20.71 -27.87
N GLY A 421 -4.05 -19.56 -27.25
CA GLY A 421 -3.21 -18.99 -26.21
C GLY A 421 -2.08 -18.11 -26.73
N ASP A 422 -1.88 -17.92 -28.04
CA ASP A 422 -0.93 -16.92 -28.52
C ASP A 422 -1.48 -15.49 -28.32
N PRO A 423 -0.64 -14.50 -27.98
CA PRO A 423 -1.08 -13.11 -27.86
C PRO A 423 -1.60 -12.58 -29.20
N ILE A 424 -2.82 -12.05 -29.22
CA ILE A 424 -3.42 -11.54 -30.46
C ILE A 424 -2.59 -10.39 -31.02
N LEU A 425 -2.12 -9.48 -30.15
CA LEU A 425 -1.29 -8.35 -30.55
C LEU A 425 0.04 -8.78 -31.20
N LEU A 426 0.60 -9.94 -30.82
CA LEU A 426 1.82 -10.48 -31.45
C LEU A 426 1.58 -10.81 -32.92
N THR A 427 0.41 -11.38 -33.23
CA THR A 427 0.06 -11.81 -34.60
C THR A 427 -0.36 -10.62 -35.47
N ARG A 428 -1.12 -9.67 -34.93
CA ARG A 428 -1.65 -8.51 -35.66
C ARG A 428 -0.63 -7.38 -35.81
N ASN A 429 0.11 -7.07 -34.74
CA ASN A 429 1.10 -6.01 -34.73
C ASN A 429 2.36 -6.43 -33.95
N PRO A 430 3.21 -7.27 -34.56
CA PRO A 430 4.37 -7.85 -33.88
C PRO A 430 5.36 -6.78 -33.39
N ARG A 431 5.49 -5.65 -34.10
CA ARG A 431 6.36 -4.55 -33.69
C ARG A 431 5.90 -3.94 -32.37
N ARG A 432 4.60 -3.68 -32.25
CA ARG A 432 4.01 -3.09 -31.03
C ARG A 432 4.04 -4.07 -29.87
N TYR A 433 3.68 -5.33 -30.10
CA TYR A 433 3.79 -6.37 -29.07
C TYR A 433 5.23 -6.50 -28.55
N LYS A 434 6.23 -6.56 -29.44
CA LYS A 434 7.64 -6.62 -29.04
C LYS A 434 8.04 -5.40 -28.21
N ALA A 435 7.63 -4.19 -28.60
CA ALA A 435 7.90 -2.98 -27.82
C ALA A 435 7.30 -3.05 -26.41
N PHE A 436 6.01 -3.40 -26.31
CA PHE A 436 5.35 -3.63 -25.02
C PHE A 436 6.09 -4.67 -24.17
N TYR A 437 6.35 -5.83 -24.74
CA TYR A 437 6.92 -6.98 -24.05
C TYR A 437 8.32 -6.69 -23.49
N TYR A 438 9.20 -6.08 -24.28
CA TYR A 438 10.54 -5.73 -23.83
C TYR A 438 10.52 -4.62 -22.80
N CYS A 439 9.76 -3.54 -23.01
CA CYS A 439 9.63 -2.46 -22.02
C CYS A 439 9.07 -2.96 -20.68
N ASN A 440 8.03 -3.80 -20.71
CA ASN A 440 7.41 -4.38 -19.52
C ASN A 440 8.38 -5.32 -18.78
N SER A 441 9.11 -6.17 -19.51
CA SER A 441 10.08 -7.10 -18.92
C SER A 441 11.29 -6.38 -18.34
N VAL A 442 11.76 -5.30 -18.99
CA VAL A 442 12.82 -4.44 -18.44
C VAL A 442 12.36 -3.76 -17.15
N ALA A 443 11.14 -3.23 -17.10
CA ALA A 443 10.58 -2.65 -15.87
C ALA A 443 10.48 -3.70 -14.75
N PHE A 444 9.96 -4.90 -15.05
CA PHE A 444 9.89 -6.00 -14.07
C PHE A 444 11.27 -6.35 -13.49
N VAL A 445 12.29 -6.53 -14.35
CA VAL A 445 13.65 -6.88 -13.91
C VAL A 445 14.31 -5.72 -13.16
N ALA A 446 14.20 -4.49 -13.67
CA ALA A 446 14.72 -3.29 -13.02
C ALA A 446 14.12 -3.08 -11.63
N SER A 447 12.82 -3.34 -11.47
CA SER A 447 12.11 -3.33 -10.20
C SER A 447 12.67 -4.38 -9.22
N LEU A 448 12.86 -5.64 -9.63
CA LEU A 448 13.47 -6.66 -8.77
C LEU A 448 14.91 -6.30 -8.37
N VAL A 449 15.67 -5.74 -9.29
CA VAL A 449 17.05 -5.30 -9.06
C VAL A 449 17.09 -4.13 -8.10
N ALA A 450 16.21 -3.14 -8.25
CA ALA A 450 16.07 -2.03 -7.30
C ALA A 450 15.70 -2.55 -5.90
N ILE A 451 14.79 -3.52 -5.79
CA ILE A 451 14.45 -4.19 -4.52
C ILE A 451 15.70 -4.82 -3.90
N ILE A 452 16.51 -5.55 -4.66
CA ILE A 452 17.73 -6.21 -4.16
C ILE A 452 18.81 -5.18 -3.79
N MET A 453 19.03 -4.16 -4.62
CA MET A 453 20.05 -3.12 -4.43
C MET A 453 19.80 -2.27 -3.18
N VAL A 454 18.54 -1.92 -2.90
CA VAL A 454 18.15 -1.21 -1.67
C VAL A 454 18.53 -1.99 -0.40
N ARG A 455 18.81 -3.29 -0.49
CA ARG A 455 19.13 -4.16 0.66
C ARG A 455 20.62 -4.16 1.02
N GLN A 456 21.50 -4.11 0.05
CA GLN A 456 22.93 -4.29 0.32
C GLN A 456 23.55 -2.96 0.77
N LYS A 457 23.97 -2.88 2.04
CA LYS A 457 24.60 -1.68 2.63
C LYS A 457 25.81 -1.18 1.79
N THR A 458 26.48 -2.06 1.06
CA THR A 458 27.65 -1.81 0.18
C THR A 458 27.30 -1.37 -1.26
N LEU A 459 26.09 -1.62 -1.75
CA LEU A 459 25.65 -1.33 -3.14
C LEU A 459 25.03 0.07 -3.31
N HIS A 460 24.98 0.87 -2.26
CA HIS A 460 24.32 2.18 -2.23
C HIS A 460 25.16 3.29 -2.89
N GLN A 461 25.67 3.05 -4.10
CA GLN A 461 26.03 4.19 -4.94
C GLN A 461 24.75 4.76 -5.53
N HIS A 462 24.40 5.98 -5.10
CA HIS A 462 23.19 6.71 -5.49
C HIS A 462 22.89 6.60 -7.00
N ASN A 463 23.93 6.67 -7.83
CA ASN A 463 23.83 6.64 -9.28
C ASN A 463 23.23 5.34 -9.84
N ALA A 464 23.53 4.17 -9.25
CA ALA A 464 23.07 2.89 -9.79
C ALA A 464 21.61 2.60 -9.41
N LEU A 465 21.20 2.97 -8.19
CA LEU A 465 19.80 2.85 -7.77
C LEU A 465 18.90 3.84 -8.51
N GLU A 466 19.36 5.08 -8.68
CA GLU A 466 18.64 6.09 -9.48
C GLU A 466 18.51 5.65 -10.94
N ALA A 467 19.57 5.08 -11.54
CA ALA A 467 19.50 4.53 -12.89
C ALA A 467 18.48 3.38 -13.00
N ALA A 468 18.45 2.45 -12.03
CA ALA A 468 17.49 1.36 -12.02
C ALA A 468 16.04 1.87 -11.93
N MET A 469 15.78 2.90 -11.10
CA MET A 469 14.46 3.51 -10.98
C MET A 469 14.04 4.28 -12.23
N ILE A 470 14.97 5.01 -12.86
CA ILE A 470 14.70 5.72 -14.10
C ILE A 470 14.37 4.70 -15.20
N LEU A 471 15.16 3.64 -15.32
CA LEU A 471 14.92 2.56 -16.26
C LEU A 471 13.57 1.88 -16.05
N ASP A 472 13.17 1.66 -14.79
CA ASP A 472 11.85 1.13 -14.42
C ASP A 472 10.70 2.04 -14.88
N LEU A 473 10.78 3.35 -14.60
CA LEU A 473 9.77 4.32 -15.02
C LEU A 473 9.67 4.46 -16.55
N PHE A 474 10.80 4.49 -17.26
CA PHE A 474 10.80 4.50 -18.72
C PHE A 474 10.24 3.20 -19.31
N GLY A 475 10.56 2.05 -18.69
CA GLY A 475 9.98 0.76 -19.05
C GLY A 475 8.46 0.75 -18.88
N LEU A 476 7.94 1.28 -17.76
CA LEU A 476 6.50 1.42 -17.53
C LEU A 476 5.82 2.35 -18.53
N ILE A 477 6.39 3.53 -18.82
CA ILE A 477 5.84 4.48 -19.80
C ILE A 477 5.81 3.85 -21.21
N GLY A 478 6.91 3.21 -21.61
CA GLY A 478 7.02 2.56 -22.91
C GLY A 478 6.06 1.38 -23.06
N ALA A 479 5.94 0.55 -22.02
CA ALA A 479 4.97 -0.55 -21.99
C ALA A 479 3.54 -0.03 -22.05
N TYR A 480 3.20 1.01 -21.27
CA TYR A 480 1.88 1.61 -21.31
C TYR A 480 1.55 2.18 -22.69
N ALA A 481 2.44 2.96 -23.30
CA ALA A 481 2.22 3.57 -24.61
C ALA A 481 2.10 2.52 -25.74
N ALA A 482 2.87 1.43 -25.65
CA ALA A 482 2.80 0.34 -26.62
C ALA A 482 1.58 -0.57 -26.40
N GLY A 483 1.18 -0.84 -25.16
CA GLY A 483 0.10 -1.79 -24.85
C GLY A 483 -1.30 -1.18 -24.85
N SER A 484 -1.45 0.07 -24.39
CA SER A 484 -2.77 0.72 -24.28
C SER A 484 -3.28 1.27 -25.62
N CYS A 485 -2.39 1.59 -26.55
CA CYS A 485 -2.72 2.26 -27.80
C CYS A 485 -3.00 1.27 -28.93
N ARG A 486 -4.01 1.58 -29.76
CA ARG A 486 -4.41 0.75 -30.92
C ARG A 486 -4.00 1.34 -32.26
N ASP A 487 -3.89 2.66 -32.33
CA ASP A 487 -3.44 3.37 -33.51
C ASP A 487 -2.17 4.16 -33.24
N VAL A 488 -1.42 4.44 -34.31
CA VAL A 488 -0.23 5.29 -34.26
C VAL A 488 -0.57 6.66 -33.66
N ASN A 489 -1.73 7.23 -33.97
CA ASN A 489 -2.19 8.50 -33.41
C ASN A 489 -2.34 8.47 -31.88
N THR A 490 -2.96 7.41 -31.34
CA THR A 490 -3.09 7.24 -29.89
C THR A 490 -1.74 7.01 -29.21
N SER A 491 -0.82 6.29 -29.87
CA SER A 491 0.56 6.12 -29.39
C SER A 491 1.34 7.43 -29.38
N ILE A 492 1.24 8.24 -30.45
CA ILE A 492 1.85 9.57 -30.51
C ILE A 492 1.30 10.45 -29.39
N TYR A 493 -0.02 10.44 -29.16
CA TYR A 493 -0.62 11.17 -28.05
C TYR A 493 -0.06 10.75 -26.69
N ALA A 494 -0.02 9.44 -26.40
CA ALA A 494 0.50 8.94 -25.13
C ALA A 494 1.99 9.31 -24.93
N MET A 495 2.80 9.18 -25.98
CA MET A 495 4.22 9.56 -25.93
C MET A 495 4.44 11.08 -25.84
N ALA A 496 3.63 11.88 -26.54
CA ALA A 496 3.67 13.34 -26.46
C ALA A 496 3.27 13.83 -25.07
N LEU A 497 2.26 13.21 -24.46
CA LEU A 497 1.85 13.48 -23.08
C LEU A 497 2.97 13.13 -22.09
N ALA A 498 3.63 11.98 -22.26
CA ALA A 498 4.81 11.61 -21.47
C ALA A 498 5.95 12.63 -21.62
N GLY A 499 6.24 13.05 -22.86
CA GLY A 499 7.23 14.08 -23.15
C GLY A 499 6.90 15.43 -22.50
N ALA A 500 5.65 15.88 -22.59
CA ALA A 500 5.18 17.11 -21.95
C ALA A 500 5.32 17.05 -20.43
N VAL A 501 5.01 15.90 -19.82
CA VAL A 501 5.23 15.66 -18.39
C VAL A 501 6.71 15.74 -18.02
N LEU A 502 7.59 15.11 -18.80
CA LEU A 502 9.03 15.16 -18.56
C LEU A 502 9.57 16.58 -18.68
N VAL A 503 9.13 17.34 -19.70
CA VAL A 503 9.49 18.76 -19.86
C VAL A 503 9.00 19.57 -18.66
N TYR A 504 7.76 19.37 -18.21
CA TYR A 504 7.23 20.02 -17.02
C TYR A 504 8.07 19.71 -15.76
N VAL A 505 8.49 18.46 -15.58
CA VAL A 505 9.39 18.06 -14.49
C VAL A 505 10.73 18.78 -14.61
N VAL A 506 11.33 18.84 -15.79
CA VAL A 506 12.61 19.52 -16.04
C VAL A 506 12.50 21.02 -15.80
N ILE A 507 11.43 21.68 -16.24
CA ILE A 507 11.15 23.09 -15.95
C ILE A 507 11.08 23.31 -14.44
N HIS A 508 10.35 22.47 -13.71
CA HIS A 508 10.31 22.55 -12.25
C HIS A 508 11.68 22.34 -11.60
N VAL A 509 12.50 21.41 -12.13
CA VAL A 509 13.89 21.22 -11.68
C VAL A 509 14.69 22.49 -11.87
N VAL A 510 14.69 23.06 -13.06
CA VAL A 510 15.56 24.20 -13.42
C VAL A 510 15.16 25.48 -12.71
N PHE A 511 13.86 25.82 -12.69
CA PHE A 511 13.41 27.10 -12.14
C PHE A 511 13.44 27.15 -10.61
N PHE A 512 13.23 26.02 -9.92
CA PHE A 512 13.10 26.01 -8.46
C PHE A 512 14.31 25.46 -7.68
N THR A 513 15.32 24.91 -8.36
CA THR A 513 16.60 24.54 -7.69
C THR A 513 17.44 25.77 -7.30
N LEU A 514 17.08 26.97 -7.75
CA LEU A 514 17.83 28.21 -7.47
C LEU A 514 17.44 28.93 -6.16
N ASP A 515 16.42 28.47 -5.43
CA ASP A 515 15.83 29.24 -4.32
C ASP A 515 16.18 28.74 -2.90
N HIS A 516 17.25 27.96 -2.74
CA HIS A 516 17.65 27.34 -1.45
C HIS A 516 18.60 28.21 -0.60
N HIS A 517 18.15 29.42 -0.23
CA HIS A 517 18.93 30.33 0.63
C HIS A 517 18.34 30.59 2.03
N ASP A 518 17.13 30.12 2.35
CA ASP A 518 16.40 30.57 3.57
C ASP A 518 17.01 30.12 4.93
N VAL A 519 17.53 28.89 5.03
CA VAL A 519 18.06 28.37 6.32
C VAL A 519 19.51 28.82 6.52
N ASP A 520 20.32 28.74 5.47
CA ASP A 520 21.71 29.22 5.49
C ASP A 520 21.79 30.74 5.69
N SER A 521 20.84 31.51 5.15
CA SER A 521 20.75 32.96 5.40
C SER A 521 20.29 33.27 6.82
N ALA A 522 19.39 32.48 7.41
CA ALA A 522 19.00 32.65 8.81
C ALA A 522 20.15 32.36 9.77
N ILE A 523 20.98 31.36 9.48
CA ILE A 523 22.18 31.02 10.28
C ILE A 523 23.28 32.07 10.08
N LYS A 524 23.55 32.48 8.83
CA LYS A 524 24.53 33.55 8.53
C LYS A 524 24.14 34.89 9.17
N GLY A 525 22.86 35.28 9.10
CA GLY A 525 22.39 36.52 9.70
C GLY A 525 22.53 36.56 11.23
N VAL A 526 22.50 35.40 11.89
CA VAL A 526 22.76 35.28 13.34
C VAL A 526 24.24 35.39 13.65
N ASP A 527 25.11 34.74 12.84
CA ASP A 527 26.57 34.81 12.98
C ASP A 527 27.09 36.24 12.77
N ASP A 528 26.63 36.91 11.71
CA ASP A 528 26.94 38.30 11.39
C ASP A 528 26.45 39.27 12.49
N GLY A 529 25.29 38.97 13.09
CA GLY A 529 24.70 39.74 14.18
C GLY A 529 25.42 39.58 15.52
N LEU A 530 25.93 38.38 15.83
CA LEU A 530 26.73 38.12 17.03
C LEU A 530 28.12 38.77 16.95
N SER A 531 28.72 38.81 15.75
CA SER A 531 30.02 39.42 15.48
C SER A 531 30.03 40.95 15.73
N LYS A 532 28.91 41.64 15.45
CA LYS A 532 28.77 43.09 15.61
C LYS A 532 28.50 43.58 17.04
N LYS A 533 28.17 42.70 18.00
CA LYS A 533 27.86 43.10 19.39
C LYS A 533 29.04 42.93 20.35
N GLY A 534 29.38 44.02 21.04
CA GLY A 534 30.44 44.08 22.06
C GLY A 534 30.26 43.07 23.20
N LYS A 535 31.34 42.87 23.97
CA LYS A 535 31.47 41.84 25.02
C LYS A 535 30.45 41.98 26.17
N ASP A 536 29.86 43.16 26.37
CA ASP A 536 29.03 43.46 27.54
C ASP A 536 27.50 43.30 27.30
N ASP A 537 27.05 42.97 26.08
CA ASP A 537 25.61 42.91 25.73
C ASP A 537 25.03 41.47 25.67
N ASP A 538 25.19 40.73 26.77
CA ASP A 538 24.87 39.30 26.86
C ASP A 538 23.36 39.01 26.79
N ARG A 539 22.53 39.93 27.32
CA ARG A 539 21.06 39.82 27.29
C ARG A 539 20.50 39.92 25.87
N SER A 540 21.08 40.76 25.03
CA SER A 540 20.65 40.98 23.66
C SER A 540 21.11 39.86 22.73
N LYS A 541 22.31 39.29 22.98
CA LYS A 541 22.76 38.05 22.32
C LYS A 541 21.82 36.89 22.63
N LYS A 542 21.41 36.72 23.89
CA LYS A 542 20.46 35.67 24.30
C LYS A 542 19.10 35.80 23.57
N ARG A 543 18.53 37.00 23.47
CA ARG A 543 17.28 37.23 22.73
C ARG A 543 17.39 36.91 21.23
N MET A 544 18.49 37.28 20.58
CA MET A 544 18.71 36.95 19.16
C MET A 544 18.83 35.43 18.93
N VAL A 545 19.49 34.73 19.86
CA VAL A 545 19.58 33.27 19.82
C VAL A 545 18.20 32.64 20.06
N ASP A 546 17.41 33.13 21.01
CA ASP A 546 16.06 32.65 21.29
C ASP A 546 15.11 32.88 20.10
N ASP A 547 15.18 34.04 19.45
CA ASP A 547 14.40 34.34 18.23
C ASP A 547 14.83 33.48 17.03
N ALA A 548 16.14 33.26 16.88
CA ALA A 548 16.67 32.33 15.88
C ALA A 548 16.20 30.89 16.14
N LEU A 549 16.21 30.45 17.41
CA LEU A 549 15.74 29.14 17.82
C LEU A 549 14.24 28.96 17.55
N LYS A 550 13.42 29.98 17.84
CA LYS A 550 11.99 30.00 17.48
C LYS A 550 11.79 29.92 15.96
N LYS A 551 12.58 30.66 15.18
CA LYS A 551 12.52 30.64 13.71
C LYS A 551 12.93 29.27 13.14
N ILE A 552 13.97 28.66 13.70
CA ILE A 552 14.42 27.30 13.35
C ILE A 552 13.35 26.28 13.71
N LYS A 553 12.75 26.35 14.90
CA LYS A 553 11.67 25.45 15.33
C LYS A 553 10.46 25.56 14.39
N LYS A 554 10.04 26.78 14.06
CA LYS A 554 8.96 27.03 13.09
C LYS A 554 9.27 26.46 11.70
N LEU A 555 10.50 26.64 11.20
CA LEU A 555 10.94 26.06 9.93
C LEU A 555 10.97 24.52 9.95
N GLN A 556 11.32 23.94 11.10
CA GLN A 556 11.31 22.50 11.30
C GLN A 556 9.89 21.92 11.29
N ASP A 557 8.93 22.61 11.92
CA ASP A 557 7.52 22.23 11.92
C ASP A 557 6.92 22.31 10.51
N GLU A 558 7.18 23.40 9.78
CA GLU A 558 6.82 23.55 8.35
C GLU A 558 7.39 22.42 7.50
N LEU A 559 8.65 22.05 7.75
CA LEU A 559 9.30 20.98 7.02
C LEU A 559 8.67 19.60 7.31
N ASP A 560 8.35 19.31 8.57
CA ASP A 560 7.70 18.05 8.93
C ASP A 560 6.29 17.93 8.31
N ILE A 561 5.55 19.04 8.23
CA ILE A 561 4.27 19.12 7.51
C ILE A 561 4.49 18.80 6.02
N VAL A 562 5.45 19.44 5.35
CA VAL A 562 5.76 19.19 3.93
C VAL A 562 6.16 17.73 3.69
N GLU A 563 6.96 17.13 4.59
CA GLU A 563 7.39 15.73 4.47
C GLU A 563 6.22 14.75 4.70
N LYS A 564 5.29 15.05 5.62
CA LYS A 564 4.07 14.27 5.82
C LYS A 564 3.18 14.36 4.58
N ARG A 565 2.97 15.55 4.03
CA ARG A 565 2.21 15.77 2.77
C ARG A 565 2.81 15.02 1.60
N ARG A 566 4.14 15.10 1.43
CA ARG A 566 4.91 14.36 0.40
C ARG A 566 4.61 12.86 0.43
N LYS A 567 4.68 12.24 1.62
CA LYS A 567 4.43 10.79 1.79
C LYS A 567 3.02 10.38 1.39
N ARG A 568 2.01 11.21 1.70
CA ARG A 568 0.61 10.95 1.33
C ARG A 568 0.40 11.06 -0.18
N LEU A 569 0.89 12.14 -0.78
CA LEU A 569 0.77 12.38 -2.22
C LEU A 569 1.50 11.31 -3.03
N LEU A 570 2.65 10.85 -2.54
CA LEU A 570 3.40 9.79 -3.20
C LEU A 570 2.64 8.46 -3.15
N LEU A 571 2.06 8.10 -2.00
CA LEU A 571 1.26 6.88 -1.88
C LEU A 571 0.04 6.92 -2.80
N PHE A 572 -0.66 8.06 -2.87
CA PHE A 572 -1.77 8.25 -3.80
C PHE A 572 -1.32 8.12 -5.26
N ALA A 573 -0.25 8.83 -5.65
CA ALA A 573 0.27 8.80 -7.02
C ALA A 573 0.70 7.38 -7.43
N ILE A 574 1.36 6.66 -6.54
CA ILE A 574 1.75 5.27 -6.77
C ILE A 574 0.53 4.40 -7.08
N VAL A 575 -0.55 4.53 -6.31
CA VAL A 575 -1.76 3.73 -6.53
C VAL A 575 -2.57 4.19 -7.73
N ALA A 576 -2.67 5.50 -7.98
CA ALA A 576 -3.28 5.99 -9.20
C ALA A 576 -2.52 5.50 -10.45
N ALA A 577 -1.19 5.46 -10.41
CA ALA A 577 -0.35 4.91 -11.48
C ALA A 577 -0.59 3.41 -11.69
N THR A 578 -0.71 2.59 -10.64
CA THR A 578 -0.97 1.14 -10.84
C THR A 578 -2.31 0.86 -11.45
N ILE A 579 -3.36 1.49 -10.91
CA ILE A 579 -4.73 1.26 -11.32
C ILE A 579 -4.88 1.64 -12.80
N THR A 580 -4.35 2.80 -13.18
CA THR A 580 -4.44 3.31 -14.54
C THR A 580 -3.54 2.55 -15.51
N TYR A 581 -2.38 2.07 -15.07
CA TYR A 581 -1.53 1.19 -15.88
C TYR A 581 -2.28 -0.10 -16.25
N GLN A 582 -2.85 -0.80 -15.26
CA GLN A 582 -3.61 -2.02 -15.50
C GLN A 582 -4.83 -1.76 -16.39
N ALA A 583 -5.63 -0.75 -16.05
CA ALA A 583 -6.84 -0.43 -16.81
C ALA A 583 -6.56 0.03 -18.25
N GLY A 584 -5.42 0.65 -18.51
CA GLY A 584 -5.03 1.02 -19.87
C GLY A 584 -4.60 -0.18 -20.72
N LEU A 585 -3.96 -1.18 -20.10
CA LEU A 585 -3.56 -2.42 -20.79
C LEU A 585 -4.73 -3.37 -21.00
N THR A 586 -5.68 -3.42 -20.07
CA THR A 586 -6.92 -4.19 -20.15
C THR A 586 -8.12 -3.24 -20.13
N PRO A 587 -8.51 -2.66 -21.29
CA PRO A 587 -9.60 -1.71 -21.35
C PRO A 587 -10.93 -2.36 -20.94
N PRO A 588 -11.88 -1.54 -20.44
CA PRO A 588 -13.20 -2.01 -20.06
C PRO A 588 -13.90 -2.68 -21.25
N SER A 589 -14.81 -3.62 -20.94
CA SER A 589 -15.47 -4.49 -21.91
C SER A 589 -14.55 -5.49 -22.65
N GLY A 590 -13.27 -5.54 -22.29
CA GLY A 590 -12.34 -6.53 -22.82
C GLY A 590 -11.98 -6.31 -24.30
N PHE A 591 -11.57 -7.39 -24.94
CA PHE A 591 -11.09 -7.41 -26.32
C PHE A 591 -11.98 -8.35 -27.15
N ARG A 592 -12.10 -8.05 -28.44
CA ARG A 592 -12.66 -9.03 -29.38
C ARG A 592 -11.70 -10.17 -29.64
N LEU A 593 -12.26 -11.35 -29.87
CA LEU A 593 -11.51 -12.60 -30.07
C LEU A 593 -11.60 -13.10 -31.51
N GLN A 594 -12.51 -12.56 -32.32
CA GLN A 594 -12.70 -12.92 -33.72
C GLN A 594 -12.80 -11.67 -34.59
N ASP A 595 -12.42 -11.82 -35.86
CA ASP A 595 -12.63 -10.81 -36.90
C ASP A 595 -14.11 -10.84 -37.36
N ASP A 596 -14.61 -9.73 -37.89
CA ASP A 596 -15.92 -9.71 -38.55
C ASP A 596 -15.89 -9.16 -39.98
N GLU A 597 -17.00 -9.39 -40.69
CA GLU A 597 -17.20 -8.96 -42.07
C GLU A 597 -17.27 -7.41 -42.22
N SER A 598 -17.52 -6.69 -41.13
CA SER A 598 -17.50 -5.23 -41.09
C SER A 598 -16.09 -4.62 -40.93
N GLY A 599 -15.06 -5.45 -40.92
CA GLY A 599 -13.65 -5.02 -40.90
C GLY A 599 -13.08 -4.82 -39.50
N HIS A 600 -13.76 -5.27 -38.45
CA HIS A 600 -13.23 -5.24 -37.08
C HIS A 600 -12.27 -6.42 -36.85
N GLN A 601 -11.17 -6.14 -36.16
CA GLN A 601 -10.10 -7.11 -35.97
C GLN A 601 -10.09 -7.65 -34.53
N ALA A 602 -9.72 -8.93 -34.40
CA ALA A 602 -9.41 -9.52 -33.11
C ALA A 602 -8.32 -8.72 -32.38
N GLY A 603 -8.48 -8.56 -31.07
CA GLY A 603 -7.58 -7.82 -30.19
C GLY A 603 -7.87 -6.33 -30.06
N ASP A 604 -8.87 -5.82 -30.76
CA ASP A 604 -9.35 -4.46 -30.55
C ASP A 604 -10.31 -4.36 -29.34
N PRO A 605 -10.34 -3.21 -28.62
CA PRO A 605 -11.18 -3.03 -27.45
C PRO A 605 -12.65 -3.03 -27.84
N VAL A 606 -13.47 -3.84 -27.17
CA VAL A 606 -14.90 -3.93 -27.52
C VAL A 606 -15.63 -2.59 -27.32
N LEU A 607 -15.28 -1.85 -26.26
CA LEU A 607 -15.89 -0.54 -25.98
C LEU A 607 -15.63 0.50 -27.08
N LEU A 608 -14.53 0.36 -27.84
CA LEU A 608 -14.19 1.27 -28.94
C LEU A 608 -15.26 1.24 -30.04
N TYR A 609 -15.87 0.08 -30.28
CA TYR A 609 -16.87 -0.10 -31.33
C TYR A 609 -18.28 0.18 -30.82
N ASN A 610 -18.66 -0.41 -29.69
CA ASN A 610 -19.98 -0.17 -29.11
C ASN A 610 -20.18 1.31 -28.78
N SER A 611 -19.12 2.02 -28.40
CA SER A 611 -19.18 3.43 -28.03
C SER A 611 -17.82 4.13 -28.13
N SER A 612 -17.39 4.46 -29.35
CA SER A 612 -16.10 5.15 -29.62
C SER A 612 -15.87 6.41 -28.76
N ARG A 613 -16.91 7.23 -28.56
CA ARG A 613 -16.82 8.43 -27.71
C ARG A 613 -16.45 8.10 -26.25
N ARG A 614 -16.99 7.01 -25.70
CA ARG A 614 -16.67 6.57 -24.34
C ARG A 614 -15.29 5.99 -24.23
N TYR A 615 -14.93 5.13 -25.18
CA TYR A 615 -13.60 4.56 -25.19
C TYR A 615 -12.54 5.67 -25.25
N LYS A 616 -12.74 6.68 -26.11
CA LYS A 616 -11.88 7.87 -26.14
C LYS A 616 -11.86 8.61 -24.80
N ALA A 617 -13.02 8.87 -24.19
CA ALA A 617 -13.10 9.50 -22.88
C ALA A 617 -12.34 8.71 -21.81
N PHE A 618 -12.58 7.39 -21.72
CA PHE A 618 -11.86 6.47 -20.84
C PHE A 618 -10.35 6.52 -21.08
N PHE A 619 -9.91 6.33 -22.33
CA PHE A 619 -8.51 6.28 -22.72
C PHE A 619 -7.77 7.57 -22.37
N TYR A 620 -8.34 8.73 -22.71
CA TYR A 620 -7.72 10.03 -22.43
C TYR A 620 -7.68 10.33 -20.93
N CYS A 621 -8.80 10.15 -20.22
CA CYS A 621 -8.85 10.36 -18.77
C CYS A 621 -7.88 9.43 -18.01
N ASN A 622 -7.83 8.15 -18.39
CA ASN A 622 -6.94 7.16 -17.80
C ASN A 622 -5.46 7.50 -18.09
N SER A 623 -5.14 7.86 -19.33
CA SER A 623 -3.75 8.21 -19.72
C SER A 623 -3.26 9.49 -19.06
N VAL A 624 -4.11 10.52 -18.94
CA VAL A 624 -3.78 11.75 -18.19
C VAL A 624 -3.55 11.42 -16.72
N SER A 625 -4.43 10.63 -16.10
CA SER A 625 -4.25 10.21 -14.70
C SER A 625 -2.96 9.41 -14.50
N PHE A 626 -2.63 8.47 -15.41
CA PHE A 626 -1.39 7.70 -15.36
C PHE A 626 -0.15 8.62 -15.46
N MET A 627 -0.08 9.48 -16.48
CA MET A 627 1.07 10.33 -16.73
C MET A 627 1.28 11.38 -15.63
N LEU A 628 0.20 11.99 -15.13
CA LEU A 628 0.27 12.89 -13.98
C LEU A 628 0.72 12.17 -12.71
N SER A 629 0.28 10.92 -12.51
CA SER A 629 0.74 10.11 -11.38
C SER A 629 2.24 9.78 -11.47
N ILE A 630 2.75 9.45 -12.67
CA ILE A 630 4.20 9.28 -12.88
C ILE A 630 4.95 10.60 -12.66
N ALA A 631 4.40 11.74 -13.11
CA ALA A 631 4.96 13.07 -12.83
C ALA A 631 5.09 13.34 -11.33
N LEU A 632 4.02 13.04 -10.57
CA LEU A 632 4.01 13.17 -9.11
C LEU A 632 5.06 12.27 -8.47
N ILE A 633 5.19 11.01 -8.91
CA ILE A 633 6.20 10.08 -8.39
C ILE A 633 7.61 10.66 -8.61
N ILE A 634 7.93 11.12 -9.82
CA ILE A 634 9.25 11.68 -10.14
C ILE A 634 9.55 12.93 -9.28
N LEU A 635 8.60 13.86 -9.19
CA LEU A 635 8.75 15.09 -8.40
C LEU A 635 8.87 14.81 -6.90
N LEU A 636 8.16 13.81 -6.38
CA LEU A 636 8.12 13.48 -4.96
C LEU A 636 9.27 12.56 -4.52
N VAL A 637 9.82 11.73 -5.41
CA VAL A 637 10.98 10.89 -5.10
C VAL A 637 12.24 11.74 -4.95
N ASN A 638 12.42 12.76 -5.80
CA ASN A 638 13.60 13.61 -5.76
C ASN A 638 13.56 14.61 -4.59
N LYS A 639 14.56 14.53 -3.70
CA LYS A 639 14.70 15.38 -2.50
C LYS A 639 14.85 16.88 -2.84
N HIS A 640 15.41 17.21 -4.00
CA HIS A 640 15.61 18.58 -4.44
C HIS A 640 14.34 19.19 -5.07
N LEU A 641 13.38 18.37 -5.52
CA LEU A 641 12.22 18.83 -6.30
C LEU A 641 10.93 18.93 -5.49
N TYR A 642 10.75 18.06 -4.47
CA TYR A 642 9.47 18.02 -3.77
C TYR A 642 9.20 19.26 -2.91
N ARG A 643 10.22 19.88 -2.30
CA ARG A 643 10.02 21.06 -1.43
C ARG A 643 9.50 22.25 -2.22
N PRO A 644 10.14 22.64 -3.34
CA PRO A 644 9.59 23.73 -4.15
C PRO A 644 8.28 23.35 -4.84
N ALA A 645 8.14 22.10 -5.27
CA ALA A 645 6.91 21.63 -5.94
C ALA A 645 5.69 21.58 -5.01
N ILE A 646 5.86 21.40 -3.70
CA ILE A 646 4.75 21.47 -2.72
C ILE A 646 4.40 22.92 -2.37
N ARG A 647 5.39 23.82 -2.36
CA ARG A 647 5.19 25.26 -2.10
C ARG A 647 4.48 25.92 -3.29
N SER A 648 4.78 25.50 -4.52
CA SER A 648 3.95 25.82 -5.67
C SER A 648 2.66 24.99 -5.62
N ASN A 649 1.49 25.57 -5.87
CA ASN A 649 0.24 24.82 -5.90
C ASN A 649 0.18 23.76 -7.03
N GLY A 650 1.25 23.60 -7.84
CA GLY A 650 1.33 22.68 -8.97
C GLY A 650 1.12 21.21 -8.60
N LEU A 651 1.63 20.75 -7.44
CA LEU A 651 1.43 19.35 -7.03
C LEU A 651 -0.03 19.07 -6.62
N SER A 652 -0.69 20.08 -6.06
CA SER A 652 -2.11 20.01 -5.71
C SER A 652 -2.98 20.00 -6.96
N VAL A 653 -2.67 20.83 -7.96
CA VAL A 653 -3.35 20.84 -9.26
C VAL A 653 -3.17 19.51 -9.98
N CYS A 654 -1.94 19.00 -10.05
CA CYS A 654 -1.64 17.70 -10.65
C CYS A 654 -2.44 16.57 -9.97
N THR A 655 -2.53 16.58 -8.64
CA THR A 655 -3.34 15.61 -7.88
C THR A 655 -4.84 15.75 -8.18
N ALA A 656 -5.37 16.98 -8.22
CA ALA A 656 -6.78 17.23 -8.52
C ALA A 656 -7.16 16.80 -9.95
N VAL A 657 -6.35 17.17 -10.94
CA VAL A 657 -6.55 16.76 -12.34
C VAL A 657 -6.41 15.24 -12.48
N GLY A 658 -5.44 14.63 -11.79
CA GLY A 658 -5.29 13.17 -11.73
C GLY A 658 -6.52 12.47 -11.16
N MET A 659 -7.07 12.97 -10.05
CA MET A 659 -8.30 12.42 -9.44
C MET A 659 -9.52 12.59 -10.36
N CYS A 660 -9.69 13.75 -11.00
CA CYS A 660 -10.74 13.96 -12.00
C CYS A 660 -10.60 12.99 -13.18
N GLY A 661 -9.36 12.74 -13.64
CA GLY A 661 -9.06 11.74 -14.65
C GLY A 661 -9.44 10.34 -14.21
N LEU A 662 -9.14 9.95 -12.97
CA LEU A 662 -9.50 8.64 -12.41
C LEU A 662 -11.03 8.45 -12.36
N VAL A 663 -11.78 9.43 -11.81
CA VAL A 663 -13.24 9.36 -11.72
C VAL A 663 -13.87 9.37 -13.12
N GLY A 664 -13.37 10.19 -14.04
CA GLY A 664 -13.83 10.23 -15.43
C GLY A 664 -13.60 8.92 -16.16
N ALA A 665 -12.44 8.29 -15.98
CA ALA A 665 -12.14 6.97 -16.54
C ALA A 665 -13.06 5.90 -15.95
N TYR A 666 -13.25 5.87 -14.62
CA TYR A 666 -14.16 4.93 -13.97
C TYR A 666 -15.61 5.06 -14.50
N ALA A 667 -16.13 6.29 -14.58
CA ALA A 667 -17.49 6.55 -15.03
C ALA A 667 -17.70 6.17 -16.51
N ALA A 668 -16.69 6.40 -17.35
CA ALA A 668 -16.73 6.04 -18.77
C ALA A 668 -16.55 4.53 -19.03
N GLY A 669 -15.77 3.85 -18.17
CA GLY A 669 -15.40 2.45 -18.37
C GLY A 669 -16.28 1.42 -17.65
N SER A 670 -16.91 1.76 -16.52
CA SER A 670 -17.66 0.79 -15.70
C SER A 670 -19.02 0.37 -16.27
N THR A 671 -19.54 1.08 -17.27
CA THR A 671 -20.82 0.76 -17.90
C THR A 671 -20.84 1.19 -19.37
N GLN A 672 -21.52 0.41 -20.21
CA GLN A 672 -21.69 0.74 -21.62
C GLN A 672 -22.84 1.75 -21.88
N HIS A 673 -23.76 1.97 -20.93
CA HIS A 673 -24.92 2.84 -21.13
C HIS A 673 -24.72 4.29 -20.64
N PHE A 674 -25.34 5.26 -21.33
CA PHE A 674 -25.18 6.71 -21.04
C PHE A 674 -25.93 7.16 -19.81
N LYS A 675 -27.14 6.65 -19.64
CA LYS A 675 -27.96 6.95 -18.47
C LYS A 675 -27.31 6.49 -17.16
N THR A 676 -26.71 5.29 -17.16
CA THR A 676 -26.04 4.71 -15.98
C THR A 676 -24.69 5.37 -15.69
N SER A 677 -23.96 5.84 -16.70
CA SER A 677 -22.71 6.59 -16.50
C SER A 677 -22.96 7.98 -15.91
N ILE A 678 -24.03 8.67 -16.31
CA ILE A 678 -24.46 9.94 -15.69
C ILE A 678 -24.71 9.73 -14.19
N TYR A 679 -25.30 8.60 -13.80
CA TYR A 679 -25.52 8.29 -12.39
C TYR A 679 -24.22 8.31 -11.59
N ILE A 680 -23.10 7.84 -12.13
CA ILE A 680 -21.80 7.87 -11.43
C ILE A 680 -21.33 9.31 -11.24
N PHE A 681 -21.48 10.19 -12.23
CA PHE A 681 -21.14 11.60 -12.11
C PHE A 681 -22.06 12.34 -11.13
N VAL A 682 -23.37 12.05 -11.17
CA VAL A 682 -24.35 12.57 -10.22
C VAL A 682 -24.02 12.08 -8.82
N LEU A 683 -23.71 10.79 -8.64
CA LEU A 683 -23.30 10.21 -7.36
C LEU A 683 -22.02 10.89 -6.85
N ALA A 684 -20.99 11.05 -7.69
CA ALA A 684 -19.77 11.76 -7.33
C ALA A 684 -20.07 13.20 -6.91
N GLY A 685 -20.90 13.92 -7.66
CA GLY A 685 -21.35 15.27 -7.34
C GLY A 685 -22.14 15.34 -6.03
N VAL A 686 -23.07 14.40 -5.80
CA VAL A 686 -23.87 14.30 -4.57
C VAL A 686 -22.99 13.99 -3.38
N VAL A 687 -22.06 13.04 -3.46
CA VAL A 687 -21.15 12.74 -2.34
C VAL A 687 -20.26 13.95 -2.05
N MET A 688 -19.72 14.63 -3.07
CA MET A 688 -18.95 15.86 -2.88
C MET A 688 -19.79 17.00 -2.29
N LEU A 689 -21.06 17.14 -2.69
CA LEU A 689 -22.00 18.09 -2.13
C LEU A 689 -22.33 17.76 -0.67
N VAL A 690 -22.61 16.49 -0.35
CA VAL A 690 -22.87 16.02 1.02
C VAL A 690 -21.66 16.31 1.91
N VAL A 691 -20.44 16.09 1.43
CA VAL A 691 -19.23 16.45 2.15
C VAL A 691 -19.14 17.96 2.36
N ALA A 692 -19.39 18.76 1.32
CA ALA A 692 -19.38 20.22 1.42
C ALA A 692 -20.44 20.75 2.40
N VAL A 693 -21.64 20.16 2.39
CA VAL A 693 -22.74 20.47 3.30
C VAL A 693 -22.43 20.02 4.71
N LEU A 694 -21.86 18.83 4.92
CA LEU A 694 -21.44 18.36 6.25
C LEU A 694 -20.36 19.27 6.83
N VAL A 695 -19.40 19.70 6.00
CA VAL A 695 -18.40 20.71 6.38
C VAL A 695 -19.08 22.04 6.71
N LEU A 696 -20.05 22.51 5.92
CA LEU A 696 -20.76 23.78 6.12
C LEU A 696 -21.68 23.78 7.36
N VAL A 697 -22.52 22.76 7.54
CA VAL A 697 -23.44 22.60 8.66
C VAL A 697 -22.66 22.60 9.97
N PHE A 698 -21.55 21.88 10.02
CA PHE A 698 -20.76 21.84 11.23
C PHE A 698 -19.93 23.13 11.40
N LEU A 699 -19.46 23.80 10.34
CA LEU A 699 -18.95 25.19 10.46
C LEU A 699 -19.99 26.15 11.07
N CYS A 700 -21.26 26.00 10.72
CA CYS A 700 -22.37 26.78 11.27
C CYS A 700 -22.66 26.43 12.75
N ILE A 701 -22.68 25.13 13.12
CA ILE A 701 -22.81 24.68 14.51
C ILE A 701 -21.64 25.21 15.36
N HIS A 702 -20.43 25.20 14.81
CA HIS A 702 -19.25 25.70 15.49
C HIS A 702 -19.26 27.23 15.67
N ARG A 703 -19.72 27.99 14.66
CA ARG A 703 -19.97 29.44 14.83
C ARG A 703 -20.93 29.71 15.98
N LYS A 704 -22.03 28.96 16.07
CA LYS A 704 -22.99 29.06 17.18
C LYS A 704 -22.37 28.73 18.54
N LYS A 705 -21.49 27.73 18.61
CA LYS A 705 -20.80 27.34 19.85
C LYS A 705 -19.78 28.40 20.32
N LYS A 706 -19.16 29.12 19.37
CA LYS A 706 -18.22 30.23 19.64
C LYS A 706 -18.94 31.53 20.02
N GLU A 707 -20.12 31.77 19.44
CA GLU A 707 -20.98 32.90 19.82
C GLU A 707 -21.64 32.67 21.20
N GLY A 708 -21.98 31.43 21.56
CA GLY A 708 -22.52 31.07 22.88
C GLY A 708 -21.51 31.07 24.04
N SER A 709 -20.20 31.04 23.77
CA SER A 709 -19.15 31.11 24.81
C SER A 709 -18.63 32.53 25.07
N THR A 710 -19.16 33.55 24.37
CA THR A 710 -18.71 34.95 24.50
C THR A 710 -19.58 35.76 25.46
N GLN A 711 -20.52 35.12 26.18
CA GLN A 711 -21.46 35.81 27.06
C GLN A 711 -21.39 35.42 28.54
N ASP A 712 -20.34 34.71 28.95
CA ASP A 712 -20.03 34.55 30.38
C ASP A 712 -18.53 34.74 30.59
N GLY A 713 -18.18 35.93 31.07
CA GLY A 713 -16.81 36.33 31.36
C GLY A 713 -16.48 36.11 32.82
N GLY A 714 -15.47 35.29 33.09
CA GLY A 714 -14.79 35.19 34.37
C GLY A 714 -13.41 34.60 34.15
N ALA A 715 -12.37 35.40 34.39
CA ALA A 715 -10.98 35.02 34.20
C ALA A 715 -10.54 33.98 35.24
N GLU A 716 -10.39 32.73 34.82
CA GLU A 716 -9.43 31.81 35.41
C GLU A 716 -8.48 31.33 34.31
N GLU A 717 -7.26 31.84 34.36
CA GLU A 717 -6.13 31.38 33.54
C GLU A 717 -5.72 29.99 34.07
N SER A 718 -6.49 28.96 33.73
CA SER A 718 -6.17 27.57 34.06
C SER A 718 -4.99 27.12 33.21
N SER A 719 -3.79 27.26 33.77
CA SER A 719 -2.56 26.67 33.26
C SER A 719 -2.58 25.15 33.50
N ALA A 720 -3.19 24.39 32.58
CA ALA A 720 -3.09 22.92 32.52
C ALA A 720 -3.23 22.44 31.05
N PRO A 721 -2.48 21.41 30.63
CA PRO A 721 -1.15 21.59 30.09
C PRO A 721 -1.11 21.48 28.56
N GLU A 722 -0.14 22.17 27.95
CA GLU A 722 0.34 22.02 26.56
C GLU A 722 0.52 20.54 26.12
N LYS A 723 0.71 19.63 27.09
CA LYS A 723 0.77 18.18 26.90
C LYS A 723 -0.53 17.52 26.43
N THR A 724 -1.72 18.04 26.77
CA THR A 724 -3.01 17.41 26.41
C THR A 724 -3.38 17.68 24.95
N GLU A 725 -3.10 18.88 24.43
CA GLU A 725 -3.27 19.20 23.01
C GLU A 725 -2.28 18.42 22.12
N ASP A 726 -1.01 18.35 22.51
CA ASP A 726 0.01 17.60 21.76
C ASP A 726 -0.27 16.09 21.74
N LYS A 727 -0.93 15.58 22.79
CA LYS A 727 -1.40 14.19 22.92
C LYS A 727 -2.52 13.91 21.90
N GLU A 728 -3.55 14.76 21.88
CA GLU A 728 -4.68 14.60 20.95
C GLU A 728 -4.20 14.68 19.49
N LYS A 729 -3.30 15.61 19.15
CA LYS A 729 -2.69 15.76 17.81
C LYS A 729 -1.92 14.50 17.34
N LYS A 730 -1.23 13.78 18.23
CA LYS A 730 -0.46 12.57 17.88
C LYS A 730 -1.35 11.35 17.57
N GLU A 731 -2.38 11.09 18.38
CA GLU A 731 -3.36 10.03 18.11
C GLU A 731 -4.08 10.27 16.77
N LEU A 732 -4.40 11.54 16.51
CA LEU A 732 -5.04 12.02 15.30
C LEU A 732 -4.23 11.70 14.04
N HIS A 733 -2.93 12.00 14.10
CA HIS A 733 -1.99 11.74 13.03
C HIS A 733 -1.78 10.25 12.74
N ALA A 734 -1.90 9.38 13.75
CA ALA A 734 -1.82 7.93 13.56
C ALA A 734 -3.04 7.41 12.80
N LYS A 735 -4.25 7.78 13.24
CA LYS A 735 -5.53 7.40 12.58
C LYS A 735 -5.53 7.80 11.11
N ARG A 736 -5.16 9.05 10.81
CA ARG A 736 -5.08 9.56 9.43
C ARG A 736 -4.26 8.69 8.48
N LYS A 737 -3.10 8.20 8.92
CA LYS A 737 -2.22 7.37 8.08
C LYS A 737 -2.88 6.06 7.70
N TYR A 738 -3.61 5.46 8.64
CA TYR A 738 -4.27 4.18 8.42
C TYR A 738 -5.53 4.31 7.58
N LEU A 739 -6.32 5.35 7.82
CA LEU A 739 -7.51 5.63 7.03
C LEU A 739 -7.16 5.98 5.58
N MET A 740 -6.01 6.62 5.36
CA MET A 740 -5.50 6.84 4.01
C MET A 740 -5.13 5.54 3.31
N LEU A 741 -4.46 4.60 4.00
CA LEU A 741 -4.14 3.29 3.45
C LEU A 741 -5.41 2.51 3.09
N LEU A 742 -6.43 2.55 3.95
CA LEU A 742 -7.71 1.90 3.72
C LEU A 742 -8.47 2.53 2.54
N GLY A 743 -8.58 3.86 2.48
CA GLY A 743 -9.24 4.53 1.36
C GLY A 743 -8.54 4.25 0.02
N ILE A 744 -7.20 4.24 0.01
CA ILE A 744 -6.42 3.92 -1.20
C ILE A 744 -6.64 2.47 -1.63
N LEU A 745 -6.67 1.53 -0.68
CA LEU A 745 -7.01 0.13 -0.93
C LEU A 745 -8.38 0.03 -1.60
N VAL A 746 -9.41 0.57 -0.95
CA VAL A 746 -10.78 0.39 -1.40
C VAL A 746 -11.01 1.05 -2.74
N ALA A 747 -10.44 2.23 -2.97
CA ALA A 747 -10.44 2.88 -4.29
C ALA A 747 -9.82 1.98 -5.38
N SER A 748 -8.69 1.32 -5.08
CA SER A 748 -8.04 0.44 -6.07
C SER A 748 -8.88 -0.79 -6.41
N VAL A 749 -9.46 -1.43 -5.40
CA VAL A 749 -10.20 -2.67 -5.51
C VAL A 749 -11.53 -2.46 -6.23
N THR A 750 -12.25 -1.40 -5.88
CA THR A 750 -13.53 -1.03 -6.48
C THR A 750 -13.38 -0.50 -7.90
N TYR A 751 -12.28 0.21 -8.21
CA TYR A 751 -11.98 0.63 -9.58
C TYR A 751 -11.81 -0.57 -10.50
N GLN A 752 -10.95 -1.53 -10.12
CA GLN A 752 -10.71 -2.73 -10.94
C GLN A 752 -11.99 -3.57 -11.11
N ALA A 753 -12.74 -3.80 -10.04
CA ALA A 753 -14.00 -4.54 -10.11
C ALA A 753 -15.10 -3.82 -10.90
N GLY A 754 -15.06 -2.48 -10.95
CA GLY A 754 -16.00 -1.71 -11.76
C GLY A 754 -15.74 -1.85 -13.26
N LEU A 755 -14.47 -1.97 -13.67
CA LEU A 755 -14.10 -2.17 -15.08
C LEU A 755 -14.20 -3.64 -15.52
N ALA A 756 -14.06 -4.58 -14.59
CA ALA A 756 -14.19 -6.01 -14.81
C ALA A 756 -15.35 -6.58 -13.96
N PRO A 757 -16.60 -6.50 -14.45
CA PRO A 757 -17.78 -6.84 -13.67
C PRO A 757 -17.83 -8.35 -13.33
N PRO A 758 -18.54 -8.73 -12.24
CA PRO A 758 -18.60 -10.12 -11.81
C PRO A 758 -19.22 -11.06 -12.84
N GLY A 759 -18.54 -12.17 -13.11
CA GLY A 759 -18.95 -13.10 -14.17
C GLY A 759 -18.56 -12.64 -15.57
N GLY A 760 -17.72 -11.60 -15.69
CA GLY A 760 -17.16 -11.15 -16.95
C GLY A 760 -18.15 -10.39 -17.82
N VAL A 761 -17.75 -10.23 -19.08
CA VAL A 761 -18.51 -9.59 -20.15
C VAL A 761 -18.69 -10.59 -21.29
N TRP A 762 -19.74 -10.42 -22.08
CA TRP A 762 -19.96 -11.23 -23.28
C TRP A 762 -18.81 -11.03 -24.28
N GLN A 763 -18.34 -12.11 -24.89
CA GLN A 763 -17.24 -12.05 -25.86
C GLN A 763 -17.71 -11.84 -27.31
N SER A 764 -18.95 -12.23 -27.62
CA SER A 764 -19.58 -12.13 -28.94
C SER A 764 -20.97 -11.51 -28.85
N ASP A 765 -21.49 -11.08 -30.00
CA ASP A 765 -22.85 -10.58 -30.13
C ASP A 765 -23.82 -11.75 -30.24
N GLY A 766 -24.99 -11.64 -29.59
CA GLY A 766 -25.98 -12.70 -29.57
C GLY A 766 -27.41 -12.19 -29.40
N VAL A 767 -28.36 -13.12 -29.28
CA VAL A 767 -29.77 -12.75 -29.13
C VAL A 767 -29.98 -12.12 -27.74
N GLY A 768 -30.29 -10.82 -27.72
CA GLY A 768 -30.58 -10.08 -26.49
C GLY A 768 -29.35 -9.51 -25.75
N HIS A 769 -28.13 -9.66 -26.29
CA HIS A 769 -26.91 -9.11 -25.71
C HIS A 769 -25.89 -8.72 -26.79
N ALA A 770 -25.04 -7.75 -26.47
CA ALA A 770 -23.91 -7.34 -27.32
C ALA A 770 -22.59 -7.68 -26.62
N ALA A 771 -21.54 -7.91 -27.42
CA ALA A 771 -20.20 -8.12 -26.91
C ALA A 771 -19.80 -6.98 -25.97
N GLY A 772 -19.16 -7.30 -24.86
CA GLY A 772 -18.72 -6.34 -23.86
C GLY A 772 -19.79 -5.92 -22.84
N ASN A 773 -21.07 -6.27 -23.04
CA ASN A 773 -22.07 -6.10 -21.99
C ASN A 773 -21.74 -7.02 -20.79
N PRO A 774 -21.94 -6.56 -19.54
CA PRO A 774 -21.74 -7.41 -18.36
C PRO A 774 -22.70 -8.60 -18.37
N VAL A 775 -22.19 -9.84 -18.29
CA VAL A 775 -23.02 -11.05 -18.37
C VAL A 775 -24.05 -11.11 -17.23
N MET A 776 -23.64 -10.67 -16.03
CA MET A 776 -24.54 -10.63 -14.87
C MET A 776 -25.67 -9.60 -15.03
N HIS A 777 -25.48 -8.53 -15.81
CA HIS A 777 -26.54 -7.55 -16.08
C HIS A 777 -27.73 -8.21 -16.79
N ASP A 778 -27.44 -9.01 -17.82
CA ASP A 778 -28.47 -9.61 -18.67
C ASP A 778 -29.13 -10.82 -17.99
N ASN A 779 -28.34 -11.64 -17.27
CA ASN A 779 -28.85 -12.86 -16.65
C ASN A 779 -29.40 -12.67 -15.22
N ARG A 780 -28.88 -11.68 -14.47
CA ARG A 780 -29.19 -11.47 -13.04
C ARG A 780 -29.19 -9.99 -12.66
N LEU A 781 -30.01 -9.21 -13.36
CA LEU A 781 -30.10 -7.75 -13.22
C LEU A 781 -30.15 -7.24 -11.76
N PRO A 782 -30.99 -7.77 -10.84
CA PRO A 782 -31.04 -7.25 -9.47
C PRO A 782 -29.71 -7.36 -8.71
N ARG A 783 -28.94 -8.43 -8.95
CA ARG A 783 -27.63 -8.63 -8.31
C ARG A 783 -26.57 -7.75 -8.94
N TYR A 784 -26.60 -7.63 -10.27
CA TYR A 784 -25.71 -6.71 -10.97
C TYR A 784 -25.91 -5.27 -10.49
N LEU A 785 -27.16 -4.80 -10.37
CA LEU A 785 -27.45 -3.46 -9.87
C LEU A 785 -26.98 -3.27 -8.43
N ALA A 786 -27.24 -4.25 -7.55
CA ALA A 786 -26.74 -4.21 -6.16
C ALA A 786 -25.20 -4.13 -6.13
N PHE A 787 -24.51 -4.96 -6.90
CA PHE A 787 -23.06 -4.91 -7.04
C PHE A 787 -22.58 -3.55 -7.57
N PHE A 788 -23.12 -3.10 -8.70
CA PHE A 788 -22.69 -1.90 -9.41
C PHE A 788 -22.82 -0.66 -8.53
N TYR A 789 -23.99 -0.46 -7.93
CA TYR A 789 -24.24 0.71 -7.08
C TYR A 789 -23.41 0.65 -5.79
N SER A 790 -23.35 -0.49 -5.09
CA SER A 790 -22.55 -0.59 -3.86
C SER A 790 -21.05 -0.42 -4.11
N ASN A 791 -20.53 -0.98 -5.21
CA ASN A 791 -19.14 -0.85 -5.60
C ASN A 791 -18.80 0.60 -6.02
N SER A 792 -19.67 1.28 -6.76
CA SER A 792 -19.47 2.69 -7.13
C SER A 792 -19.58 3.64 -5.94
N ILE A 793 -20.48 3.39 -4.99
CA ILE A 793 -20.57 4.16 -3.73
C ILE A 793 -19.26 4.04 -2.96
N SER A 794 -18.74 2.82 -2.81
CA SER A 794 -17.46 2.56 -2.15
C SER A 794 -16.27 3.22 -2.88
N PHE A 795 -16.23 3.17 -4.21
CA PHE A 795 -15.22 3.89 -4.99
C PHE A 795 -15.28 5.41 -4.75
N VAL A 796 -16.45 6.04 -4.82
CA VAL A 796 -16.57 7.49 -4.60
C VAL A 796 -16.28 7.87 -3.14
N ALA A 797 -16.79 7.09 -2.19
CA ALA A 797 -16.55 7.30 -0.75
C ALA A 797 -15.05 7.23 -0.42
N SER A 798 -14.33 6.27 -0.99
CA SER A 798 -12.88 6.13 -0.79
C SER A 798 -12.07 7.29 -1.40
N ILE A 799 -12.45 7.81 -2.58
CA ILE A 799 -11.85 9.02 -3.16
C ILE A 799 -12.11 10.25 -2.27
N VAL A 800 -13.31 10.37 -1.71
CA VAL A 800 -13.65 11.43 -0.75
C VAL A 800 -12.83 11.32 0.52
N VAL A 801 -12.65 10.12 1.07
CA VAL A 801 -11.75 9.89 2.22
C VAL A 801 -10.32 10.34 1.87
N ILE A 802 -9.82 10.02 0.68
CA ILE A 802 -8.48 10.46 0.23
C ILE A 802 -8.40 11.99 0.15
N ILE A 803 -9.42 12.66 -0.40
CA ILE A 803 -9.47 14.13 -0.50
C ILE A 803 -9.52 14.77 0.89
N LEU A 804 -10.37 14.28 1.79
CA LEU A 804 -10.46 14.76 3.18
C LEU A 804 -9.17 14.53 3.96
N LEU A 805 -8.41 13.49 3.60
CA LEU A 805 -7.12 13.16 4.20
C LEU A 805 -5.93 13.84 3.54
N LEU A 806 -6.12 14.67 2.50
CA LEU A 806 -5.06 15.45 1.85
C LEU A 806 -4.67 16.74 2.60
N PRO A 807 -5.59 17.65 2.98
CA PRO A 807 -5.27 18.94 3.61
C PRO A 807 -4.84 18.81 5.08
N GLU A 808 -3.84 19.59 5.49
CA GLU A 808 -3.21 19.52 6.83
C GLU A 808 -3.65 20.60 7.81
N SER A 809 -4.67 21.41 7.48
CA SER A 809 -5.07 22.54 8.33
C SER A 809 -5.48 22.08 9.74
N PRO A 810 -4.75 22.49 10.80
CA PRO A 810 -4.98 22.04 12.17
C PRO A 810 -6.27 22.61 12.80
N ASP A 811 -6.74 23.77 12.33
CA ASP A 811 -7.73 24.57 13.06
C ASP A 811 -9.20 24.11 12.92
N LYS A 812 -9.47 23.07 12.12
CA LYS A 812 -10.84 22.61 11.78
C LYS A 812 -10.96 21.09 11.66
N TRP A 813 -10.15 20.32 12.37
CA TRP A 813 -10.01 18.88 12.10
C TRP A 813 -11.00 17.97 12.86
N TRP A 814 -11.53 18.37 14.02
CA TRP A 814 -12.57 17.59 14.74
C TRP A 814 -13.82 17.32 13.87
N LEU A 815 -14.12 18.29 13.01
CA LEU A 815 -15.15 18.36 11.96
C LEU A 815 -15.05 17.15 11.01
N GLY A 816 -13.82 16.83 10.62
CA GLY A 816 -13.51 15.87 9.57
C GLY A 816 -13.43 14.44 10.08
N VAL A 817 -13.19 14.21 11.38
CA VAL A 817 -13.05 12.86 11.94
C VAL A 817 -14.34 12.09 11.90
N GLU A 818 -15.42 12.74 12.30
CA GLU A 818 -16.74 12.10 12.40
C GLU A 818 -17.31 11.80 11.01
N VAL A 819 -17.22 12.78 10.10
CA VAL A 819 -17.56 12.61 8.68
C VAL A 819 -16.71 11.51 8.04
N MET A 820 -15.40 11.49 8.31
CA MET A 820 -14.49 10.46 7.78
C MET A 820 -14.85 9.07 8.30
N ASN A 821 -15.10 8.91 9.61
CA ASN A 821 -15.48 7.62 10.20
C ASN A 821 -16.79 7.10 9.60
N ALA A 822 -17.79 7.96 9.43
CA ALA A 822 -19.05 7.61 8.78
C ALA A 822 -18.83 7.22 7.30
N THR A 823 -17.99 7.98 6.58
CA THR A 823 -17.66 7.69 5.18
C THR A 823 -16.92 6.36 5.03
N ILE A 824 -16.04 6.00 5.96
CA ILE A 824 -15.33 4.70 5.95
C ILE A 824 -16.27 3.55 6.27
N MET A 825 -17.20 3.72 7.21
CA MET A 825 -18.22 2.70 7.49
C MET A 825 -19.09 2.47 6.26
N LEU A 826 -19.49 3.54 5.58
CA LEU A 826 -20.22 3.46 4.30
C LEU A 826 -19.38 2.77 3.23
N ASP A 827 -18.09 3.07 3.16
CA ASP A 827 -17.14 2.49 2.21
C ASP A 827 -16.99 0.97 2.41
N LEU A 828 -16.71 0.53 3.65
CA LEU A 828 -16.63 -0.88 4.00
C LEU A 828 -17.96 -1.60 3.76
N LEU A 829 -19.09 -1.00 4.15
CA LEU A 829 -20.40 -1.59 3.91
C LEU A 829 -20.68 -1.77 2.42
N GLY A 830 -20.36 -0.75 1.60
CA GLY A 830 -20.47 -0.82 0.15
C GLY A 830 -19.61 -1.96 -0.44
N LEU A 831 -18.37 -2.09 0.03
CA LEU A 831 -17.46 -3.17 -0.38
C LEU A 831 -18.00 -4.56 -0.03
N LEU A 832 -18.51 -4.77 1.19
CA LEU A 832 -19.06 -6.06 1.62
C LEU A 832 -20.34 -6.43 0.85
N VAL A 833 -21.24 -5.47 0.62
CA VAL A 833 -22.47 -5.70 -0.17
C VAL A 833 -22.12 -6.02 -1.62
N ALA A 834 -21.15 -5.29 -2.21
CA ALA A 834 -20.66 -5.57 -3.56
C ALA A 834 -20.06 -6.98 -3.65
N TYR A 835 -19.23 -7.38 -2.69
CA TYR A 835 -18.66 -8.73 -2.66
C TYR A 835 -19.75 -9.80 -2.57
N ALA A 836 -20.73 -9.65 -1.68
CA ALA A 836 -21.82 -10.60 -1.52
C ALA A 836 -22.66 -10.74 -2.79
N ALA A 837 -23.02 -9.62 -3.42
CA ALA A 837 -23.81 -9.58 -4.63
C ALA A 837 -23.06 -10.15 -5.86
N GLY A 838 -21.77 -9.83 -6.00
CA GLY A 838 -20.95 -10.21 -7.16
C GLY A 838 -20.39 -11.64 -7.10
N SER A 839 -20.02 -12.13 -5.92
CA SER A 839 -19.42 -13.47 -5.77
C SER A 839 -20.46 -14.59 -5.76
N SER A 840 -21.67 -14.33 -5.25
CA SER A 840 -22.67 -15.36 -5.01
C SER A 840 -23.59 -15.58 -6.21
N ARG A 841 -23.65 -16.84 -6.67
CA ARG A 841 -24.47 -17.24 -7.83
C ARG A 841 -25.83 -17.82 -7.44
N SER A 842 -25.99 -18.29 -6.21
CA SER A 842 -27.24 -18.82 -5.68
C SER A 842 -27.67 -18.10 -4.40
N TRP A 843 -28.96 -18.15 -4.06
CA TRP A 843 -29.45 -17.61 -2.79
C TRP A 843 -28.86 -18.33 -1.56
N LYS A 844 -28.56 -19.63 -1.67
CA LYS A 844 -27.94 -20.42 -0.58
C LYS A 844 -26.51 -19.95 -0.30
N THR A 845 -25.70 -19.80 -1.34
CA THR A 845 -24.31 -19.30 -1.21
C THR A 845 -24.28 -17.82 -0.83
N ALA A 846 -25.23 -17.02 -1.34
CA ALA A 846 -25.42 -15.63 -0.90
C ALA A 846 -25.77 -15.52 0.58
N GLY A 847 -26.58 -16.44 1.12
CA GLY A 847 -26.91 -16.50 2.54
C GLY A 847 -25.67 -16.67 3.41
N TYR A 848 -24.73 -17.56 3.03
CA TYR A 848 -23.46 -17.73 3.74
C TYR A 848 -22.62 -16.45 3.73
N VAL A 849 -22.38 -15.86 2.55
CA VAL A 849 -21.56 -14.65 2.44
C VAL A 849 -22.23 -13.49 3.18
N SER A 850 -23.56 -13.37 3.11
CA SER A 850 -24.31 -12.36 3.84
C SER A 850 -24.28 -12.58 5.36
N ALA A 851 -24.36 -13.82 5.84
CA ALA A 851 -24.21 -14.13 7.26
C ALA A 851 -22.81 -13.78 7.76
N LEU A 852 -21.78 -14.04 6.94
CA LEU A 852 -20.40 -13.68 7.24
C LEU A 852 -20.22 -12.15 7.27
N VAL A 853 -20.81 -11.43 6.31
CA VAL A 853 -20.89 -9.96 6.31
C VAL A 853 -21.56 -9.43 7.57
N ILE A 854 -22.71 -10.00 7.96
CA ILE A 854 -23.43 -9.63 9.18
C ILE A 854 -22.60 -9.92 10.43
N ALA A 855 -21.87 -11.03 10.48
CA ALA A 855 -20.98 -11.35 11.58
C ALA A 855 -19.83 -10.34 11.71
N VAL A 856 -19.22 -9.94 10.59
CA VAL A 856 -18.19 -8.88 10.56
C VAL A 856 -18.76 -7.55 11.03
N LEU A 857 -19.93 -7.15 10.52
CA LEU A 857 -20.61 -5.91 10.93
C LEU A 857 -21.01 -5.95 12.41
N GLY A 858 -21.56 -7.06 12.88
CA GLY A 858 -21.92 -7.27 14.28
C GLY A 858 -20.70 -7.17 15.19
N TYR A 859 -19.58 -7.76 14.79
CA TYR A 859 -18.30 -7.63 15.49
C TYR A 859 -17.82 -6.16 15.58
N ILE A 860 -17.88 -5.42 14.47
CA ILE A 860 -17.52 -3.99 14.43
C ILE A 860 -18.45 -3.19 15.37
N VAL A 861 -19.76 -3.40 15.29
CA VAL A 861 -20.76 -2.69 16.11
C VAL A 861 -20.57 -3.00 17.60
N ILE A 862 -20.39 -4.26 17.97
CA ILE A 862 -20.14 -4.68 19.36
C ILE A 862 -18.91 -3.95 19.90
N HIS A 863 -17.83 -3.87 19.12
CA HIS A 863 -16.63 -3.13 19.53
C HIS A 863 -16.85 -1.62 19.67
N VAL A 864 -17.62 -1.00 18.76
CA VAL A 864 -17.98 0.43 18.84
C VAL A 864 -18.82 0.69 20.09
N VAL A 865 -19.84 -0.14 20.35
CA VAL A 865 -20.72 -0.02 21.53
C VAL A 865 -19.92 -0.22 22.82
N LEU A 866 -19.09 -1.26 22.88
CA LEU A 866 -18.22 -1.52 24.04
C LEU A 866 -17.26 -0.35 24.31
N SER A 867 -16.75 0.29 23.25
CA SER A 867 -15.90 1.49 23.33
C SER A 867 -16.67 2.74 23.79
N CYS A 868 -17.95 2.87 23.44
CA CYS A 868 -18.82 3.95 23.93
C CYS A 868 -19.17 3.73 25.41
N VAL A 869 -19.52 2.51 25.81
CA VAL A 869 -19.86 2.17 27.21
C VAL A 869 -18.67 2.40 28.13
N THR A 870 -17.45 1.99 27.73
CA THR A 870 -16.25 2.28 28.54
C THR A 870 -15.96 3.77 28.66
N ARG A 871 -16.24 4.59 27.62
CA ARG A 871 -16.12 6.04 27.72
C ARG A 871 -17.17 6.67 28.64
N PHE A 872 -18.36 6.06 28.71
CA PHE A 872 -19.44 6.53 29.58
C PHE A 872 -19.12 6.23 31.05
N CYS A 873 -18.69 5.00 31.37
CA CYS A 873 -18.29 4.63 32.74
C CYS A 873 -17.07 5.44 33.23
N GLN A 874 -16.08 5.71 32.37
CA GLN A 874 -14.94 6.56 32.73
C GLN A 874 -15.33 8.02 33.01
N LYS A 875 -16.49 8.47 32.54
CA LYS A 875 -17.00 9.82 32.78
C LYS A 875 -17.72 9.92 34.13
N GLU A 876 -18.39 8.85 34.56
CA GLU A 876 -19.02 8.78 35.89
C GLU A 876 -17.99 8.65 37.03
N ASP A 877 -16.90 7.92 36.82
CA ASP A 877 -15.82 7.80 37.82
C ASP A 877 -15.05 9.13 38.05
N GLY A 878 -15.05 10.02 37.05
CA GLY A 878 -14.42 11.35 37.13
C GLY A 878 -15.23 12.35 37.97
N ASP A 879 -16.57 12.30 37.90
CA ASP A 879 -17.43 13.20 38.67
C ASP A 879 -17.57 12.79 40.14
N LEU A 880 -17.29 11.53 40.50
CA LEU A 880 -17.36 11.04 41.88
C LEU A 880 -16.08 11.27 42.71
N SER A 881 -15.02 11.85 42.10
CA SER A 881 -13.68 11.96 42.73
C SER A 881 -13.21 13.40 43.00
N ALA A 882 -14.08 14.41 42.83
CA ALA A 882 -13.79 15.79 43.27
C ALA A 882 -14.15 15.95 44.78
N PRO A 883 -13.22 16.35 45.67
CA PRO A 883 -13.58 16.67 47.04
C PRO A 883 -14.27 18.04 47.10
N GLU A 884 -15.51 18.09 47.59
CA GLU A 884 -16.16 19.35 48.00
C GLU A 884 -15.36 19.96 49.16
N SER A 885 -14.50 20.94 48.87
CA SER A 885 -14.03 21.90 49.88
C SER A 885 -14.97 23.11 49.86
N LYS A 886 -15.99 23.09 50.73
CA LYS A 886 -16.75 24.30 51.06
C LYS A 886 -15.96 25.12 52.08
N GLU A 887 -15.50 26.28 51.64
CA GLU A 887 -15.13 27.39 52.51
C GLU A 887 -16.40 28.00 53.08
N ASP A 888 -16.53 28.04 54.40
CA ASP A 888 -17.42 28.98 55.09
C ASP A 888 -16.54 29.75 56.10
N GLY A 889 -16.37 31.05 55.83
CA GLY A 889 -15.68 32.00 56.70
C GLY A 889 -16.48 33.31 56.78
N ASP A 890 -17.01 33.54 57.99
CA ASP A 890 -17.34 34.83 58.63
C ASP A 890 -18.26 35.85 57.92
N LEU A 891 -19.38 36.22 58.55
CA LEU A 891 -19.43 37.28 59.59
C LEU A 891 -20.89 37.69 59.95
N SER A 892 -21.05 38.03 61.24
CA SER A 892 -22.06 38.95 61.84
C SER A 892 -23.28 38.38 62.58
N ALA A 893 -23.11 38.32 63.90
CA ALA A 893 -23.99 38.77 64.98
C ALA A 893 -25.44 39.22 64.64
N ALA A 894 -26.42 38.59 65.30
CA ALA A 894 -27.36 39.27 66.22
C ALA A 894 -28.30 38.27 66.93
N GLU A 895 -28.42 38.46 68.25
CA GLU A 895 -29.61 38.27 69.10
C GLU A 895 -30.27 36.88 69.32
N SER A 896 -29.92 36.32 70.50
CA SER A 896 -30.84 36.02 71.63
C SER A 896 -32.12 35.18 71.41
N LYS A 897 -32.17 33.99 72.01
CA LYS A 897 -32.98 33.65 73.23
C LYS A 897 -33.24 32.14 73.37
N GLU A 898 -33.19 31.67 74.63
CA GLU A 898 -34.06 30.68 75.32
C GLU A 898 -34.35 29.34 74.59
N ASP A 899 -34.29 28.13 75.12
CA ASP A 899 -34.15 27.47 76.42
C ASP A 899 -33.86 25.98 76.05
N GLY A 900 -33.03 25.20 76.75
CA GLY A 900 -33.36 24.53 78.01
C GLY A 900 -33.74 23.05 77.80
N HIS A 901 -32.85 22.14 78.23
CA HIS A 901 -33.10 20.76 78.72
C HIS A 901 -33.72 19.72 77.75
N VAL A 902 -33.23 18.48 77.56
CA VAL A 902 -32.41 17.53 78.34
C VAL A 902 -31.53 16.72 77.38
#